data_AF-A0A0N0K419-F1
#
_entry.id   AF-A0A0N0K419-F1
#
_cell.length_a   1.000
_cell.length_b   1.000
_cell.length_c   1.000
_cell.angle_alpha   90.00
_cell.angle_beta   90.00
_cell.angle_gamma   90.00
#
_symmetry.space_group_name_H-M   'P 1'
#
loop_
_entity.id
_entity.type
_entity.pdbx_description
1 polymer ?
#
loop_
_entity_poly.entity_id
_entity_poly.type
_entity_poly.pdbx_seq_one_letter_code
_entity_poly.pdbx_strand_id
1 'polypeptide(L)'
;MPSEVEARPPTGRLAGKVALVTGAAGNLGQSIVRRYLAEGATVVLSGRDRARTEAAMAEALADTGMPAARASVVVIDGADAESARAGVAEAVARHGRIDVLVNNAGSAGPKQPLDQLPLSAEDLAALGGADSETVGDAARNIMVVAWNMVRAAADAMGEGGAIINVSTIFSRTQYYARAAYTVPKAALNALSQELARELGPRGIRVNLLFPGPIASERIRSVFATMDARRGDAPGATAEHFFNLMALERAVDGAPRAKTFPTPADIANTCVFLGSDESAAFAGHPFEVTHGMAVPSESASTFLTRPTMRAIDGEGLGVLVSAGSQVDEAIAFARVQVDAGAAVLLGFHAAAAAETAAEQLGDTPGITVAHFPRHDHVAMDAVLADFTAAHCPITGALVLPTRPAGYFTGSLAAAGDAEVERFVDDELEANIAVARTLSRYWQQQPALLHDPRFAFVSNGDDGAGNIYANVLRAALEELIRIWRDESAVDHGHARRARAEWGNQIVRYANTESEGLSFAAGQAARILLEERKVEPINLYLPASIAEATGARKAMVGTAENITGLHLGKVALITGGSAGIGGQVARLLALAGARVMMVARRESELAAARERIVGELEDIGFSGVERRVRTLADVDVADLGSLQRAVDATIAAFGRIDYLINNAGISGAEEMAVDMEVAAWRRTQAANLTSNFALMAMVVPCMKAQGSGYILNVSSYFGGEKYLAVSYPNRTDYAVSKSGQRAMAESMARLLGPEIQINAIAPGPVDGDRLAGLGGKPGLFERRGRLILENKRLNAVHAATIKAIRRGDDVAAILGRLARNDTVQLSHDKATPAEIRELALACARDGDETCTWDRYLLTPPLAAKLLRRLGQGGWLHGTAWAARAESAADDWLLRVPPDDRPWLPAAQIAREAAKVRSGVSTQLHLGKMPTETEVAQATVFFLADRAVSGETFMPSGGLNVERSTTERELFGSPKAERLAKMAGSTVWLLGEHLVDHLAATAKALLDLDVARIVVIADSDAGGAALSAAIDGGARVEILVAGDNLEAAMADARARWGIPATIVSTPVRPLPTKLFDGADALDGASFGAVVEDNLTRHFRVARLASLYDGTQLVLVSPDVAMGDAGTGAFALANFVKTTLHAFTATLAVENERLVHDVPVNQINLTRRVRSEEPRSAAEHDEEVKRFARAVLLAGAPLPDAEDSRYRARIYRGMSLTV
;
A
#
# COMPACT_ATOMS: atom_id res chain seq x y z
N MET A 1 -66.88 73.78 24.67
CA MET A 1 -68.16 73.21 24.21
C MET A 1 -67.82 72.11 23.20
N PRO A 2 -68.33 70.88 23.36
CA PRO A 2 -67.54 69.83 24.01
C PRO A 2 -67.29 68.56 23.16
N SER A 3 -66.30 67.79 23.65
CA SER A 3 -66.07 66.34 23.55
C SER A 3 -65.85 65.68 22.18
N GLU A 4 -64.57 65.43 21.86
CA GLU A 4 -64.16 64.08 21.48
C GLU A 4 -63.05 63.64 22.44
N VAL A 5 -63.34 62.55 23.13
CA VAL A 5 -62.43 61.88 24.06
C VAL A 5 -61.23 61.39 23.25
N GLU A 6 -60.04 61.92 23.51
CA GLU A 6 -58.79 61.26 23.10
C GLU A 6 -58.80 59.85 23.70
N ALA A 7 -59.08 58.85 22.86
CA ALA A 7 -58.92 57.46 23.23
C ALA A 7 -57.45 57.26 23.59
N ARG A 8 -57.19 56.88 24.85
CA ARG A 8 -55.85 56.45 25.30
C ARG A 8 -55.28 55.47 24.26
N PRO A 9 -53.99 55.59 23.87
CA PRO A 9 -53.36 54.60 23.01
C PRO A 9 -53.56 53.21 23.63
N PRO A 10 -53.87 52.18 22.82
CA PRO A 10 -54.15 50.85 23.35
C PRO A 10 -52.95 50.37 24.18
N THR A 11 -53.19 50.09 25.46
CA THR A 11 -52.15 49.65 26.41
C THR A 11 -51.99 48.14 26.33
N GLY A 12 -50.80 47.65 25.95
CA GLY A 12 -50.45 46.22 25.91
C GLY A 12 -49.39 45.92 24.85
N ARG A 13 -48.54 44.90 25.06
CA ARG A 13 -47.39 44.60 24.17
C ARG A 13 -47.79 44.09 22.78
N LEU A 14 -49.05 43.67 22.62
CA LEU A 14 -49.64 43.17 21.37
C LEU A 14 -50.79 44.05 20.88
N ALA A 15 -50.87 45.29 21.38
CA ALA A 15 -51.90 46.24 21.01
C ALA A 15 -52.00 46.41 19.49
N GLY A 16 -53.19 46.12 18.94
CA GLY A 16 -53.47 46.30 17.51
C GLY A 16 -53.05 45.13 16.61
N LYS A 17 -52.48 44.05 17.16
CA LYS A 17 -52.13 42.84 16.41
C LYS A 17 -53.30 41.85 16.35
N VAL A 18 -53.51 41.23 15.19
CA VAL A 18 -54.43 40.10 14.98
C VAL A 18 -53.64 38.80 15.04
N ALA A 19 -53.94 37.95 16.01
CA ALA A 19 -53.23 36.70 16.26
C ALA A 19 -54.11 35.48 15.98
N LEU A 20 -53.72 34.61 15.05
CA LEU A 20 -54.34 33.31 14.80
C LEU A 20 -53.63 32.23 15.60
N VAL A 21 -54.32 31.63 16.57
CA VAL A 21 -53.77 30.58 17.45
C VAL A 21 -54.42 29.24 17.11
N THR A 22 -53.64 28.31 16.59
CA THR A 22 -54.11 26.96 16.27
C THR A 22 -54.08 26.06 17.49
N GLY A 23 -55.04 25.14 17.62
CA GLY A 23 -55.16 24.29 18.80
C GLY A 23 -55.47 25.09 20.07
N ALA A 24 -56.22 26.18 19.93
CA ALA A 24 -56.43 27.17 20.99
C ALA A 24 -57.16 26.62 22.23
N ALA A 25 -57.94 25.54 22.07
CA ALA A 25 -58.66 24.88 23.17
C ALA A 25 -57.80 23.88 23.99
N GLY A 26 -56.50 23.75 23.69
CA GLY A 26 -55.56 22.95 24.49
C GLY A 26 -55.00 23.71 25.69
N ASN A 27 -54.29 23.01 26.60
CA ASN A 27 -53.72 23.62 27.82
C ASN A 27 -52.78 24.82 27.51
N LEU A 28 -51.84 24.63 26.59
CA LEU A 28 -50.95 25.72 26.14
C LEU A 28 -51.72 26.77 25.34
N GLY A 29 -52.59 26.34 24.44
CA GLY A 29 -53.42 27.21 23.60
C GLY A 29 -54.24 28.20 24.43
N GLN A 30 -54.96 27.73 25.46
CA GLN A 30 -55.74 28.59 26.33
C GLN A 30 -54.86 29.60 27.09
N SER A 31 -53.70 29.16 27.58
CA SER A 31 -52.75 30.06 28.27
C SER A 31 -52.23 31.15 27.33
N ILE A 32 -51.88 30.80 26.09
CA ILE A 32 -51.46 31.74 25.05
C ILE A 32 -52.60 32.73 24.73
N VAL A 33 -53.81 32.25 24.50
CA VAL A 33 -54.98 33.08 24.19
C VAL A 33 -55.26 34.07 25.32
N ARG A 34 -55.33 33.60 26.59
CA ARG A 34 -55.54 34.47 27.76
C ARG A 34 -54.48 35.55 27.84
N ARG A 35 -53.21 35.18 27.68
CA ARG A 35 -52.09 36.14 27.74
C ARG A 35 -52.13 37.13 26.58
N TYR A 36 -52.45 36.69 25.36
CA TYR A 36 -52.55 37.56 24.18
C TYR A 36 -53.69 38.57 24.31
N LEU A 37 -54.86 38.14 24.79
CA LEU A 37 -55.99 39.02 25.10
C LEU A 37 -55.61 40.06 26.15
N ALA A 38 -54.95 39.64 27.24
CA ALA A 38 -54.48 40.53 28.30
C ALA A 38 -53.45 41.57 27.81
N GLU A 39 -52.68 41.26 26.76
CA GLU A 39 -51.69 42.14 26.15
C GLU A 39 -52.24 42.94 24.95
N GLY A 40 -53.55 42.90 24.72
CA GLY A 40 -54.23 43.76 23.75
C GLY A 40 -54.25 43.25 22.31
N ALA A 41 -54.06 41.96 22.07
CA ALA A 41 -54.28 41.36 20.76
C ALA A 41 -55.78 41.15 20.47
N THR A 42 -56.16 41.13 19.19
CA THR A 42 -57.39 40.46 18.75
C THR A 42 -57.03 39.02 18.40
N VAL A 43 -57.67 38.03 19.04
CA VAL A 43 -57.27 36.62 18.93
C VAL A 43 -58.30 35.81 18.15
N VAL A 44 -57.86 35.16 17.07
CA VAL A 44 -58.64 34.17 16.33
C VAL A 44 -58.25 32.79 16.87
N LEU A 45 -59.19 32.14 17.56
CA LEU A 45 -59.01 30.80 18.08
C LEU A 45 -59.38 29.79 16.99
N SER A 46 -58.51 28.81 16.78
CA SER A 46 -58.73 27.73 15.82
C SER A 46 -58.67 26.34 16.46
N GLY A 47 -59.58 25.48 16.01
CA GLY A 47 -59.65 24.06 16.35
C GLY A 47 -60.67 23.32 15.46
N ARG A 48 -60.58 21.98 15.44
CA ARG A 48 -61.48 21.11 14.65
C ARG A 48 -62.91 21.08 15.17
N ASP A 49 -63.08 21.23 16.49
CA ASP A 49 -64.40 21.24 17.15
C ASP A 49 -64.80 22.68 17.47
N ARG A 50 -65.85 23.16 16.79
CA ARG A 50 -66.39 24.51 16.99
C ARG A 50 -66.84 24.73 18.43
N ALA A 51 -67.66 23.83 18.98
CA ALA A 51 -68.28 24.00 20.29
C ALA A 51 -67.22 24.04 21.39
N ARG A 52 -66.23 23.15 21.32
CA ARG A 52 -65.09 23.15 22.25
C ARG A 52 -64.26 24.43 22.15
N THR A 53 -64.05 24.94 20.94
CA THR A 53 -63.25 26.15 20.72
C THR A 53 -64.01 27.42 21.16
N GLU A 54 -65.32 27.47 20.94
CA GLU A 54 -66.20 28.54 21.44
C GLU A 54 -66.29 28.55 22.97
N ALA A 55 -66.35 27.39 23.61
CA ALA A 55 -66.29 27.28 25.07
C ALA A 55 -64.96 27.82 25.63
N ALA A 56 -63.83 27.44 25.01
CA ALA A 56 -62.51 27.94 25.40
C ALA A 56 -62.37 29.47 25.17
N MET A 57 -62.97 30.01 24.12
CA MET A 57 -63.03 31.44 23.88
C MET A 57 -63.82 32.17 24.97
N ALA A 58 -64.99 31.65 25.34
CA ALA A 58 -65.83 32.24 26.37
C ALA A 58 -65.13 32.26 27.74
N GLU A 59 -64.45 31.16 28.09
CA GLU A 59 -63.63 31.06 29.30
C GLU A 59 -62.48 32.09 29.31
N ALA A 60 -61.73 32.20 28.22
CA ALA A 60 -60.63 33.16 28.12
C ALA A 60 -61.10 34.64 28.18
N LEU A 61 -62.24 34.96 27.57
CA LEU A 61 -62.83 36.30 27.65
C LEU A 61 -63.29 36.62 29.08
N ALA A 62 -63.94 35.66 29.75
CA ALA A 62 -64.37 35.81 31.14
C ALA A 62 -63.18 36.04 32.08
N ASP A 63 -62.10 35.26 31.94
CA ASP A 63 -60.91 35.36 32.80
C ASP A 63 -60.16 36.70 32.64
N THR A 64 -60.12 37.23 31.41
CA THR A 64 -59.37 38.46 31.08
C THR A 64 -60.20 39.73 31.20
N GLY A 65 -61.54 39.63 31.21
CA GLY A 65 -62.45 40.78 31.16
C GLY A 65 -62.43 41.56 29.84
N MET A 66 -61.88 41.00 28.75
CA MET A 66 -61.83 41.68 27.45
C MET A 66 -63.16 41.64 26.69
N PRO A 67 -63.49 42.65 25.86
CA PRO A 67 -64.71 42.66 25.06
C PRO A 67 -64.79 41.48 24.08
N ALA A 68 -65.99 40.96 23.84
CA ALA A 68 -66.22 39.84 22.91
C ALA A 68 -65.68 40.10 21.49
N ALA A 69 -65.64 41.36 21.04
CA ALA A 69 -65.06 41.74 19.75
C ALA A 69 -63.55 41.46 19.61
N ARG A 70 -62.85 41.17 20.70
CA ARG A 70 -61.42 40.86 20.73
C ARG A 70 -61.10 39.39 20.53
N ALA A 71 -62.10 38.52 20.44
CA ALA A 71 -61.90 37.12 20.13
C ALA A 71 -62.90 36.61 19.09
N SER A 72 -62.49 35.66 18.27
CA SER A 72 -63.40 34.97 17.34
C SER A 72 -62.94 33.53 17.12
N VAL A 73 -63.86 32.66 16.69
CA VAL A 73 -63.57 31.25 16.40
C VAL A 73 -63.66 30.97 14.90
N VAL A 74 -62.66 30.28 14.38
CA VAL A 74 -62.68 29.68 13.04
C VAL A 74 -62.44 28.18 13.19
N VAL A 75 -63.18 27.37 12.44
CA VAL A 75 -62.98 25.92 12.41
C VAL A 75 -61.93 25.61 11.37
N ILE A 76 -60.81 25.04 11.78
CA ILE A 76 -59.73 24.64 10.88
C ILE A 76 -59.28 23.23 11.25
N ASP A 77 -59.32 22.33 10.27
CA ASP A 77 -58.51 21.13 10.29
C ASP A 77 -57.21 21.40 9.52
N GLY A 78 -56.11 21.63 10.24
CA GLY A 78 -54.86 21.99 9.59
C GLY A 78 -54.23 20.86 8.78
N ALA A 79 -54.64 19.60 9.02
CA ALA A 79 -54.20 18.47 8.21
C ALA A 79 -54.79 18.53 6.79
N ASP A 80 -55.94 19.21 6.61
CA ASP A 80 -56.56 19.46 5.32
C ASP A 80 -56.17 20.85 4.79
N ALA A 81 -55.46 20.88 3.65
CA ALA A 81 -55.00 22.11 3.03
C ALA A 81 -56.15 23.03 2.57
N GLU A 82 -57.30 22.48 2.16
CA GLU A 82 -58.46 23.29 1.78
C GLU A 82 -59.11 23.92 3.02
N SER A 83 -59.30 23.16 4.10
CA SER A 83 -59.75 23.68 5.39
C SER A 83 -58.83 24.78 5.93
N ALA A 84 -57.51 24.60 5.84
CA ALA A 84 -56.53 25.62 6.23
C ALA A 84 -56.69 26.92 5.44
N ARG A 85 -56.77 26.85 4.10
CA ARG A 85 -56.98 28.02 3.23
C ARG A 85 -58.32 28.71 3.51
N ALA A 86 -59.41 27.95 3.62
CA ALA A 86 -60.74 28.48 3.88
C ALA A 86 -60.81 29.18 5.26
N GLY A 87 -60.22 28.55 6.28
CA GLY A 87 -60.18 29.11 7.64
C GLY A 87 -59.34 30.38 7.75
N VAL A 88 -58.16 30.40 7.10
CA VAL A 88 -57.35 31.62 7.03
C VAL A 88 -58.10 32.73 6.28
N ALA A 89 -58.75 32.41 5.15
CA ALA A 89 -59.56 33.38 4.42
C ALA A 89 -60.72 33.92 5.27
N GLU A 90 -61.39 33.08 6.08
CA GLU A 90 -62.41 33.50 7.04
C GLU A 90 -61.84 34.44 8.12
N ALA A 91 -60.66 34.15 8.66
CA ALA A 91 -59.98 34.99 9.63
C ALA A 91 -59.63 36.37 9.04
N VAL A 92 -59.10 36.39 7.80
CA VAL A 92 -58.74 37.62 7.07
C VAL A 92 -59.99 38.41 6.69
N ALA A 93 -61.06 37.77 6.23
CA ALA A 93 -62.31 38.44 5.90
C ALA A 93 -62.93 39.16 7.11
N ARG A 94 -62.75 38.61 8.33
CA ARG A 94 -63.26 39.20 9.57
C ARG A 94 -62.38 40.32 10.13
N HIS A 95 -61.06 40.17 10.07
CA HIS A 95 -60.13 41.04 10.79
C HIS A 95 -59.18 41.83 9.89
N GLY A 96 -59.25 41.62 8.57
CA GLY A 96 -58.51 42.33 7.53
C GLY A 96 -57.07 41.83 7.30
N ARG A 97 -56.43 41.22 8.30
CA ARG A 97 -55.04 40.75 8.24
C ARG A 97 -54.74 39.68 9.29
N ILE A 98 -53.57 39.06 9.19
CA ILE A 98 -52.96 38.26 10.26
C ILE A 98 -51.59 38.86 10.56
N ASP A 99 -51.38 39.29 11.80
CA ASP A 99 -50.08 39.82 12.23
C ASP A 99 -49.22 38.73 12.91
N VAL A 100 -49.88 37.82 13.65
CA VAL A 100 -49.20 36.74 14.37
C VAL A 100 -49.89 35.40 14.07
N LEU A 101 -49.13 34.41 13.61
CA LEU A 101 -49.59 33.03 13.49
C LEU A 101 -48.89 32.17 14.54
N VAL A 102 -49.66 31.54 15.44
CA VAL A 102 -49.14 30.59 16.42
C VAL A 102 -49.55 29.18 16.02
N ASN A 103 -48.61 28.44 15.46
CA ASN A 103 -48.77 27.03 15.11
C ASN A 103 -48.52 26.16 16.35
N ASN A 104 -49.54 26.09 17.21
CA ASN A 104 -49.56 25.29 18.44
C ASN A 104 -50.34 23.97 18.29
N ALA A 105 -51.16 23.82 17.26
CA ALA A 105 -51.86 22.56 16.99
C ALA A 105 -50.87 21.39 16.79
N GLY A 106 -51.26 20.23 17.32
CA GLY A 106 -50.47 19.00 17.31
C GLY A 106 -51.22 17.87 18.02
N SER A 107 -51.18 16.66 17.46
CA SER A 107 -51.65 15.46 18.17
C SER A 107 -50.54 14.87 19.06
N ALA A 108 -50.86 13.80 19.78
CA ALA A 108 -49.90 13.09 20.61
C ALA A 108 -49.12 12.02 19.83
N GLY A 109 -49.59 11.63 18.63
CA GLY A 109 -49.11 10.45 17.92
C GLY A 109 -49.51 9.14 18.62
N PRO A 110 -49.40 8.01 17.91
CA PRO A 110 -49.35 6.69 18.52
C PRO A 110 -48.30 6.64 19.62
N LYS A 111 -48.67 6.06 20.77
CA LYS A 111 -47.73 5.80 21.86
C LYS A 111 -47.35 4.33 21.80
N GLN A 112 -46.55 3.94 20.81
CA GLN A 112 -46.09 2.57 20.64
C GLN A 112 -44.58 2.54 20.37
N PRO A 113 -43.87 1.48 20.83
CA PRO A 113 -42.50 1.24 20.41
C PRO A 113 -42.44 1.04 18.88
N LEU A 114 -41.25 1.23 18.31
CA LEU A 114 -41.02 1.25 16.87
C LEU A 114 -41.56 0.01 16.17
N ASP A 115 -41.40 -1.17 16.76
CA ASP A 115 -41.83 -2.48 16.24
C ASP A 115 -43.35 -2.72 16.26
N GLN A 116 -44.11 -1.84 16.93
CA GLN A 116 -45.56 -1.89 17.09
C GLN A 116 -46.27 -0.64 16.56
N LEU A 117 -45.56 0.26 15.88
CA LEU A 117 -46.17 1.45 15.29
C LEU A 117 -47.25 1.09 14.26
N PRO A 118 -48.46 1.68 14.34
CA PRO A 118 -49.52 1.42 13.38
C PRO A 118 -49.29 2.23 12.09
N LEU A 119 -49.01 1.53 10.99
CA LEU A 119 -48.85 2.15 9.67
C LEU A 119 -50.16 2.13 8.87
N SER A 120 -51.00 1.12 9.11
CA SER A 120 -52.29 0.95 8.44
C SER A 120 -53.48 1.02 9.42
N ALA A 121 -54.68 1.17 8.87
CA ALA A 121 -55.92 1.07 9.65
C ALA A 121 -56.09 -0.31 10.31
N GLU A 122 -55.58 -1.37 9.68
CA GLU A 122 -55.57 -2.72 10.24
C GLU A 122 -54.64 -2.84 11.45
N ASP A 123 -53.43 -2.27 11.36
CA ASP A 123 -52.51 -2.20 12.50
C ASP A 123 -53.15 -1.44 13.67
N LEU A 124 -53.80 -0.30 13.38
CA LEU A 124 -54.48 0.51 14.40
C LEU A 124 -55.63 -0.27 15.07
N ALA A 125 -56.41 -1.02 14.28
CA ALA A 125 -57.47 -1.88 14.82
C ALA A 125 -56.89 -3.00 15.70
N ALA A 126 -55.73 -3.57 15.34
CA ALA A 126 -55.05 -4.60 16.10
C ALA A 126 -54.58 -4.13 17.49
N LEU A 127 -54.39 -2.81 17.69
CA LEU A 127 -54.07 -2.22 18.98
C LEU A 127 -55.26 -2.13 19.96
N GLY A 128 -56.47 -2.54 19.54
CA GLY A 128 -57.62 -2.67 20.44
C GLY A 128 -58.07 -1.35 21.10
N GLY A 129 -57.85 -0.21 20.42
CA GLY A 129 -58.18 1.12 20.92
C GLY A 129 -57.13 1.74 21.85
N ALA A 130 -55.93 1.16 21.96
CA ALA A 130 -54.83 1.76 22.71
C ALA A 130 -54.33 3.10 22.13
N ASP A 131 -54.56 3.32 20.82
CA ASP A 131 -54.26 4.55 20.09
C ASP A 131 -55.40 4.90 19.12
N SER A 132 -55.33 6.10 18.52
CA SER A 132 -56.44 6.66 17.72
C SER A 132 -56.04 7.19 16.33
N GLU A 133 -54.78 7.08 15.94
CA GLU A 133 -54.29 7.59 14.65
C GLU A 133 -53.14 6.70 14.13
N THR A 134 -52.87 6.70 12.83
CA THR A 134 -51.70 6.03 12.23
C THR A 134 -50.45 6.92 12.30
N VAL A 135 -49.29 6.39 11.89
CA VAL A 135 -48.06 7.21 11.73
C VAL A 135 -48.27 8.33 10.69
N GLY A 136 -48.91 8.02 9.56
CA GLY A 136 -49.23 9.01 8.52
C GLY A 136 -50.18 10.10 9.01
N ASP A 137 -51.19 9.73 9.81
CA ASP A 137 -52.09 10.71 10.45
C ASP A 137 -51.34 11.61 11.43
N ALA A 138 -50.45 11.04 12.24
CA ALA A 138 -49.65 11.79 13.22
C ALA A 138 -48.72 12.80 12.52
N ALA A 139 -48.06 12.41 11.44
CA ALA A 139 -47.25 13.32 10.63
C ALA A 139 -48.08 14.51 10.12
N ARG A 140 -49.29 14.24 9.62
CA ARG A 140 -50.21 15.27 9.14
C ARG A 140 -50.68 16.19 10.28
N ASN A 141 -51.10 15.61 11.39
CA ASN A 141 -51.61 16.32 12.57
C ASN A 141 -50.54 17.10 13.34
N ILE A 142 -49.24 16.91 13.06
CA ILE A 142 -48.14 17.53 13.80
C ILE A 142 -47.31 18.47 12.93
N MET A 143 -46.82 17.99 11.79
CA MET A 143 -45.92 18.75 10.91
C MET A 143 -46.72 19.47 9.82
N VAL A 144 -47.58 18.75 9.10
CA VAL A 144 -48.32 19.29 7.94
C VAL A 144 -49.30 20.38 8.38
N VAL A 145 -49.92 20.26 9.55
CA VAL A 145 -50.75 21.34 10.11
C VAL A 145 -50.00 22.67 10.13
N ALA A 146 -48.79 22.72 10.65
CA ALA A 146 -48.02 23.96 10.68
C ALA A 146 -47.63 24.41 9.26
N TRP A 147 -47.25 23.46 8.39
CA TRP A 147 -46.88 23.74 7.01
C TRP A 147 -48.04 24.34 6.21
N ASN A 148 -49.22 23.73 6.25
CA ASN A 148 -50.43 24.21 5.60
C ASN A 148 -50.88 25.57 6.14
N MET A 149 -50.79 25.78 7.46
CA MET A 149 -51.13 27.07 8.06
C MET A 149 -50.20 28.19 7.61
N VAL A 150 -48.89 27.92 7.49
CA VAL A 150 -47.95 28.90 6.92
C VAL A 150 -48.24 29.17 5.45
N ARG A 151 -48.43 28.12 4.64
CA ARG A 151 -48.78 28.23 3.21
C ARG A 151 -50.06 29.05 3.00
N ALA A 152 -51.06 28.84 3.84
CA ALA A 152 -52.34 29.56 3.78
C ALA A 152 -52.24 31.02 4.27
N ALA A 153 -51.43 31.28 5.30
CA ALA A 153 -51.37 32.59 5.95
C ALA A 153 -50.32 33.55 5.36
N ALA A 154 -49.23 33.04 4.78
CA ALA A 154 -48.08 33.86 4.40
C ALA A 154 -48.46 35.06 3.50
N ASP A 155 -49.37 34.90 2.56
CA ASP A 155 -49.81 35.96 1.65
C ASP A 155 -50.75 36.99 2.29
N ALA A 156 -51.36 36.64 3.42
CA ALA A 156 -52.17 37.54 4.22
C ALA A 156 -51.36 38.25 5.33
N MET A 157 -50.06 37.97 5.44
CA MET A 157 -49.16 38.60 6.41
C MET A 157 -48.31 39.68 5.73
N GLY A 158 -48.22 40.84 6.39
CA GLY A 158 -47.38 41.97 5.94
C GLY A 158 -46.00 42.01 6.60
N GLU A 159 -45.21 43.03 6.26
CA GLU A 159 -43.93 43.33 6.91
C GLU A 159 -44.10 43.47 8.44
N GLY A 160 -43.23 42.82 9.21
CA GLY A 160 -43.32 42.75 10.67
C GLY A 160 -44.16 41.60 11.20
N GLY A 161 -44.75 40.77 10.33
CA GLY A 161 -45.49 39.57 10.71
C GLY A 161 -44.63 38.56 11.49
N ALA A 162 -45.27 37.79 12.36
CA ALA A 162 -44.60 36.81 13.23
C ALA A 162 -45.27 35.43 13.18
N ILE A 163 -44.53 34.42 12.76
CA ILE A 163 -44.92 33.01 12.79
C ILE A 163 -44.16 32.34 13.93
N ILE A 164 -44.91 31.71 14.84
CA ILE A 164 -44.38 31.00 16.01
C ILE A 164 -44.76 29.53 15.87
N ASN A 165 -43.79 28.69 15.52
CA ASN A 165 -43.99 27.25 15.42
C ASN A 165 -43.65 26.60 16.77
N VAL A 166 -44.66 26.01 17.42
CA VAL A 166 -44.50 25.36 18.73
C VAL A 166 -44.11 23.90 18.51
N SER A 167 -42.84 23.60 18.77
CA SER A 167 -42.28 22.26 18.76
C SER A 167 -42.28 21.65 20.17
N THR A 168 -41.23 20.92 20.53
CA THR A 168 -41.03 20.29 21.82
C THR A 168 -39.56 19.92 21.99
N ILE A 169 -39.00 20.06 23.20
CA ILE A 169 -37.61 19.60 23.45
C ILE A 169 -37.45 18.10 23.19
N PHE A 170 -38.54 17.33 23.28
CA PHE A 170 -38.52 15.89 23.03
C PHE A 170 -38.16 15.51 21.59
N SER A 171 -38.22 16.46 20.65
CA SER A 171 -37.77 16.25 19.26
C SER A 171 -36.25 16.20 19.08
N ARG A 172 -35.49 16.32 20.18
CA ARG A 172 -34.02 16.27 20.24
C ARG A 172 -33.51 15.37 21.37
N THR A 173 -34.38 14.59 22.02
CA THR A 173 -34.03 13.78 23.19
C THR A 173 -34.58 12.37 23.06
N GLN A 174 -34.02 11.43 23.82
CA GLN A 174 -34.58 10.09 23.93
C GLN A 174 -36.01 10.15 24.51
N TYR A 175 -36.97 9.51 23.82
CA TYR A 175 -38.38 9.55 24.19
C TYR A 175 -39.10 8.26 23.79
N TYR A 176 -38.76 7.18 24.49
CA TYR A 176 -39.23 5.81 24.27
C TYR A 176 -40.73 5.69 23.96
N ALA A 177 -41.06 4.88 22.94
CA ALA A 177 -42.39 4.60 22.40
C ALA A 177 -43.12 5.82 21.79
N ARG A 178 -42.37 6.85 21.35
CA ARG A 178 -42.94 8.11 20.85
C ARG A 178 -42.34 8.58 19.53
N ALA A 179 -41.75 7.69 18.73
CA ALA A 179 -41.20 8.03 17.41
C ALA A 179 -42.22 8.76 16.52
N ALA A 180 -43.47 8.31 16.47
CA ALA A 180 -44.54 8.93 15.67
C ALA A 180 -44.92 10.36 16.12
N TYR A 181 -44.44 10.80 17.28
CA TYR A 181 -44.59 12.18 17.76
C TYR A 181 -43.31 13.00 17.56
N THR A 182 -42.16 12.47 17.95
CA THR A 182 -40.90 13.23 17.93
C THR A 182 -40.35 13.40 16.53
N VAL A 183 -40.50 12.41 15.64
CA VAL A 183 -40.01 12.47 14.26
C VAL A 183 -40.70 13.57 13.45
N PRO A 184 -42.04 13.69 13.42
CA PRO A 184 -42.70 14.84 12.78
C PRO A 184 -42.38 16.18 13.44
N LYS A 185 -42.17 16.23 14.77
CA LYS A 185 -41.73 17.47 15.45
C LYS A 185 -40.30 17.86 15.08
N ALA A 186 -39.41 16.89 14.86
CA ALA A 186 -38.06 17.15 14.38
C ALA A 186 -38.07 17.65 12.92
N ALA A 187 -38.92 17.06 12.07
CA ALA A 187 -39.17 17.56 10.71
C ALA A 187 -39.70 19.01 10.73
N LEU A 188 -40.67 19.31 11.61
CA LEU A 188 -41.18 20.66 11.84
C LEU A 188 -40.08 21.65 12.25
N ASN A 189 -39.07 21.21 13.01
CA ASN A 189 -37.97 22.08 13.40
C ASN A 189 -37.19 22.59 12.18
N ALA A 190 -36.75 21.66 11.33
CA ALA A 190 -36.02 22.01 10.12
C ALA A 190 -36.91 22.79 9.13
N LEU A 191 -38.16 22.38 8.96
CA LEU A 191 -39.14 23.09 8.12
C LEU A 191 -39.30 24.55 8.56
N SER A 192 -39.34 24.81 9.87
CA SER A 192 -39.45 26.17 10.41
C SER A 192 -38.20 27.00 10.14
N GLN A 193 -37.01 26.39 10.15
CA GLN A 193 -35.76 27.05 9.80
C GLN A 193 -35.71 27.43 8.32
N GLU A 194 -36.14 26.53 7.44
CA GLU A 194 -36.19 26.81 6.01
C GLU A 194 -37.24 27.88 5.68
N LEU A 195 -38.43 27.82 6.29
CA LEU A 195 -39.44 28.87 6.16
C LEU A 195 -38.95 30.23 6.68
N ALA A 196 -38.09 30.27 7.70
CA ALA A 196 -37.48 31.51 8.16
C ALA A 196 -36.55 32.14 7.10
N ARG A 197 -35.77 31.31 6.40
CA ARG A 197 -34.91 31.76 5.29
C ARG A 197 -35.74 32.25 4.10
N GLU A 198 -36.85 31.58 3.83
CA GLU A 198 -37.74 31.88 2.71
C GLU A 198 -38.59 33.14 2.94
N LEU A 199 -39.22 33.27 4.12
CA LEU A 199 -40.15 34.36 4.43
C LEU A 199 -39.47 35.58 5.07
N GLY A 200 -38.25 35.42 5.60
CA GLY A 200 -37.46 36.52 6.18
C GLY A 200 -37.28 37.72 5.24
N PRO A 201 -36.92 37.53 3.95
CA PRO A 201 -36.85 38.61 2.97
C PRO A 201 -38.17 39.36 2.71
N ARG A 202 -39.33 38.75 3.02
CA ARG A 202 -40.65 39.42 2.99
C ARG A 202 -40.94 40.23 4.27
N GLY A 203 -40.00 40.26 5.22
CA GLY A 203 -40.19 40.89 6.53
C GLY A 203 -41.07 40.07 7.49
N ILE A 204 -41.31 38.79 7.18
CA ILE A 204 -42.09 37.88 8.05
C ILE A 204 -41.11 37.00 8.82
N ARG A 205 -41.17 37.09 10.14
CA ARG A 205 -40.27 36.35 11.04
C ARG A 205 -40.87 34.98 11.34
N VAL A 206 -40.08 33.92 11.21
CA VAL A 206 -40.47 32.57 11.63
C VAL A 206 -39.54 32.13 12.74
N ASN A 207 -40.08 31.80 13.93
CA ASN A 207 -39.28 31.36 15.08
C ASN A 207 -39.83 30.06 15.67
N LEU A 208 -38.95 29.30 16.31
CA LEU A 208 -39.30 28.02 16.93
C LEU A 208 -39.37 28.16 18.44
N LEU A 209 -40.43 27.62 19.04
CA LEU A 209 -40.55 27.49 20.49
C LEU A 209 -40.40 26.01 20.87
N PHE A 210 -39.49 25.73 21.79
CA PHE A 210 -39.24 24.40 22.36
C PHE A 210 -39.69 24.35 23.83
N PRO A 211 -40.97 24.01 24.08
CA PRO A 211 -41.43 23.66 25.42
C PRO A 211 -40.67 22.45 25.96
N GLY A 212 -40.19 22.57 27.21
CA GLY A 212 -39.77 21.42 28.02
C GLY A 212 -40.95 20.51 28.41
N PRO A 213 -40.74 19.52 29.30
CA PRO A 213 -41.87 18.85 29.93
C PRO A 213 -42.68 19.89 30.70
N ILE A 214 -43.95 20.10 30.35
CA ILE A 214 -44.77 21.18 30.95
C ILE A 214 -45.48 20.69 32.20
N ALA A 215 -45.30 21.42 33.31
CA ALA A 215 -45.93 21.16 34.59
C ALA A 215 -47.45 20.97 34.44
N SER A 216 -47.90 19.74 34.64
CA SER A 216 -49.30 19.33 34.56
C SER A 216 -49.49 17.97 35.25
N GLU A 217 -50.73 17.63 35.61
CA GLU A 217 -51.05 16.27 36.06
C GLU A 217 -50.80 15.25 34.94
N ARG A 218 -51.11 15.64 33.69
CA ARG A 218 -50.93 14.83 32.49
C ARG A 218 -49.47 14.40 32.26
N ILE A 219 -48.49 15.30 32.37
CA ILE A 219 -47.08 14.94 32.11
C ILE A 219 -46.57 13.91 33.13
N ARG A 220 -47.00 14.00 34.39
CA ARG A 220 -46.64 13.02 35.43
C ARG A 220 -47.19 11.63 35.10
N SER A 221 -48.44 11.55 34.66
CA SER A 221 -49.06 10.29 34.20
C SER A 221 -48.36 9.72 32.96
N VAL A 222 -47.98 10.58 31.99
CA VAL A 222 -47.24 10.16 30.79
C VAL A 222 -45.88 9.56 31.17
N PHE A 223 -45.13 10.23 32.05
CA PHE A 223 -43.82 9.73 32.50
C PHE A 223 -43.94 8.43 33.28
N ALA A 224 -44.90 8.31 34.19
CA ALA A 224 -45.16 7.05 34.90
C ALA A 224 -45.55 5.90 33.95
N THR A 225 -46.32 6.19 32.90
CA THR A 225 -46.67 5.20 31.86
C THR A 225 -45.44 4.78 31.06
N MET A 226 -44.54 5.72 30.78
CA MET A 226 -43.29 5.43 30.08
C MET A 226 -42.33 4.61 30.94
N ASP A 227 -42.16 4.95 32.22
CA ASP A 227 -41.37 4.15 33.18
C ASP A 227 -41.88 2.69 33.22
N ALA A 228 -43.20 2.52 33.37
CA ALA A 228 -43.82 1.21 33.41
C ALA A 228 -43.60 0.40 32.12
N ARG A 229 -43.64 1.05 30.95
CA ARG A 229 -43.38 0.38 29.66
C ARG A 229 -41.92 0.01 29.46
N ARG A 230 -40.99 0.86 29.91
CA ARG A 230 -39.55 0.59 29.85
C ARG A 230 -39.15 -0.54 30.81
N GLY A 231 -39.89 -0.70 31.91
CA GLY A 231 -39.56 -1.60 33.02
C GLY A 231 -38.74 -0.91 34.12
N ASP A 232 -38.68 0.43 34.08
CA ASP A 232 -37.89 1.25 35.00
C ASP A 232 -38.66 1.59 36.29
N ALA A 233 -37.95 2.03 37.32
CA ALA A 233 -38.56 2.47 38.58
C ALA A 233 -39.44 3.72 38.36
N PRO A 234 -40.59 3.84 39.05
CA PRO A 234 -41.44 5.02 38.95
C PRO A 234 -40.66 6.32 39.24
N GLY A 235 -40.67 7.26 38.29
CA GLY A 235 -39.97 8.53 38.38
C GLY A 235 -38.65 8.60 37.60
N ALA A 236 -38.14 7.47 37.09
CA ALA A 236 -36.86 7.42 36.35
C ALA A 236 -36.83 8.38 35.15
N THR A 237 -37.92 8.43 34.38
CA THR A 237 -38.07 9.39 33.28
C THR A 237 -37.96 10.83 33.75
N ALA A 238 -38.66 11.17 34.85
CA ALA A 238 -38.66 12.54 35.37
C ALA A 238 -37.26 12.93 35.81
N GLU A 239 -36.56 12.03 36.51
CA GLU A 239 -35.17 12.20 36.94
C GLU A 239 -34.22 12.38 35.75
N HIS A 240 -34.37 11.58 34.69
CA HIS A 240 -33.59 11.73 33.45
C HIS A 240 -33.69 13.17 32.91
N PHE A 241 -34.90 13.70 32.76
CA PHE A 241 -35.08 15.07 32.26
C PHE A 241 -34.62 16.13 33.27
N PHE A 242 -34.77 15.91 34.57
CA PHE A 242 -34.23 16.82 35.59
C PHE A 242 -32.71 16.88 35.57
N ASN A 243 -32.03 15.77 35.29
CA ASN A 243 -30.57 15.71 35.17
C ASN A 243 -30.05 16.49 33.96
N LEU A 244 -30.87 16.67 32.93
CA LEU A 244 -30.52 17.53 31.80
C LEU A 244 -30.67 19.02 32.14
N MET A 245 -31.55 19.40 33.07
CA MET A 245 -31.81 20.81 33.39
C MET A 245 -30.66 21.44 34.17
N ALA A 246 -30.21 22.63 33.77
CA ALA A 246 -29.25 23.42 34.54
C ALA A 246 -29.92 24.22 35.68
N LEU A 247 -31.14 24.73 35.46
CA LEU A 247 -31.81 25.66 36.38
C LEU A 247 -32.69 24.94 37.41
N GLU A 248 -32.61 25.35 38.68
CA GLU A 248 -33.61 25.05 39.71
C GLU A 248 -34.50 26.27 39.95
N ARG A 249 -35.79 26.07 40.18
CA ARG A 249 -36.76 27.18 40.33
C ARG A 249 -37.78 26.89 41.42
N ALA A 250 -38.12 27.90 42.21
CA ALA A 250 -39.29 27.88 43.08
C ALA A 250 -40.54 28.21 42.24
N VAL A 251 -41.57 27.36 42.30
CA VAL A 251 -42.83 27.52 41.55
C VAL A 251 -43.99 27.35 42.53
N ASP A 252 -44.98 28.23 42.45
CA ASP A 252 -46.22 28.19 43.26
C ASP A 252 -46.00 28.04 44.79
N GLY A 253 -44.97 28.70 45.32
CA GLY A 253 -44.64 28.70 46.75
C GLY A 253 -43.87 27.46 47.24
N ALA A 254 -43.57 26.49 46.37
CA ALA A 254 -42.70 25.35 46.69
C ALA A 254 -41.23 25.77 46.84
N PRO A 255 -40.41 25.06 47.65
CA PRO A 255 -38.98 25.32 47.78
C PRO A 255 -38.25 25.13 46.44
N ARG A 256 -37.09 25.78 46.31
CA ARG A 256 -36.24 25.70 45.11
C ARG A 256 -35.84 24.24 44.84
N ALA A 257 -36.18 23.73 43.65
CA ALA A 257 -35.82 22.39 43.21
C ALA A 257 -35.78 22.31 41.67
N LYS A 258 -35.32 21.17 41.13
CA LYS A 258 -35.58 20.81 39.73
C LYS A 258 -37.08 20.60 39.56
N THR A 259 -37.68 21.36 38.65
CA THR A 259 -39.11 21.33 38.37
C THR A 259 -39.35 21.62 36.90
N PHE A 260 -40.58 21.43 36.45
CA PHE A 260 -40.98 21.61 35.05
C PHE A 260 -41.38 23.07 34.75
N PRO A 261 -41.10 23.59 33.55
CA PRO A 261 -41.66 24.86 33.09
C PRO A 261 -43.19 24.88 33.11
N THR A 262 -43.77 26.05 33.29
CA THR A 262 -45.22 26.24 33.39
C THR A 262 -45.84 26.66 32.04
N PRO A 263 -47.16 26.45 31.84
CA PRO A 263 -47.86 27.00 30.68
C PRO A 263 -47.69 28.52 30.53
N ALA A 264 -47.59 29.25 31.64
CA ALA A 264 -47.39 30.70 31.64
C ALA A 264 -46.04 31.10 31.07
N ASP A 265 -44.97 30.31 31.29
CA ASP A 265 -43.66 30.57 30.70
C ASP A 265 -43.75 30.51 29.16
N ILE A 266 -44.44 29.50 28.63
CA ILE A 266 -44.68 29.34 27.18
C ILE A 266 -45.50 30.50 26.63
N ALA A 267 -46.60 30.86 27.29
CA ALA A 267 -47.46 31.96 26.86
C ALA A 267 -46.72 33.31 26.84
N ASN A 268 -45.89 33.58 27.87
CA ASN A 268 -45.08 34.80 27.95
C ASN A 268 -44.02 34.86 26.83
N THR A 269 -43.40 33.73 26.49
CA THR A 269 -42.49 33.67 25.34
C THR A 269 -43.25 33.90 24.04
N CYS A 270 -44.44 33.30 23.84
CA CYS A 270 -45.26 33.59 22.67
C CYS A 270 -45.58 35.08 22.55
N VAL A 271 -45.95 35.76 23.65
CA VAL A 271 -46.19 37.22 23.62
C VAL A 271 -44.96 37.99 23.16
N PHE A 272 -43.78 37.65 23.69
CA PHE A 272 -42.54 38.28 23.26
C PHE A 272 -42.27 38.04 21.77
N LEU A 273 -42.46 36.81 21.28
CA LEU A 273 -42.25 36.47 19.88
C LEU A 273 -43.29 37.09 18.94
N GLY A 274 -44.52 37.29 19.42
CA GLY A 274 -45.60 37.92 18.68
C GLY A 274 -45.52 39.45 18.68
N SER A 275 -44.82 40.06 19.64
CA SER A 275 -44.66 41.51 19.71
C SER A 275 -43.49 41.99 18.85
N ASP A 276 -43.42 43.31 18.67
CA ASP A 276 -42.34 43.96 17.93
C ASP A 276 -41.02 43.99 18.73
N GLU A 277 -41.03 43.63 20.02
CA GLU A 277 -39.81 43.50 20.84
C GLU A 277 -38.86 42.42 20.31
N SER A 278 -39.40 41.41 19.62
CA SER A 278 -38.63 40.35 19.01
C SER A 278 -38.35 40.57 17.53
N ALA A 279 -38.57 41.77 16.98
CA ALA A 279 -38.44 42.07 15.55
C ALA A 279 -37.07 41.71 14.95
N ALA A 280 -36.03 41.60 15.78
CA ALA A 280 -34.69 41.19 15.37
C ALA A 280 -34.47 39.67 15.26
N PHE A 281 -35.44 38.84 15.65
CA PHE A 281 -35.30 37.37 15.68
C PHE A 281 -36.06 36.72 14.52
N ALA A 282 -35.33 35.94 13.72
CA ALA A 282 -35.88 35.02 12.71
C ALA A 282 -35.00 33.76 12.66
N GLY A 283 -35.60 32.59 12.47
CA GLY A 283 -34.92 31.29 12.52
C GLY A 283 -34.37 30.96 13.91
N HIS A 284 -34.83 31.63 14.97
CA HIS A 284 -34.23 31.47 16.29
C HIS A 284 -34.98 30.41 17.13
N PRO A 285 -34.27 29.46 17.77
CA PRO A 285 -34.86 28.51 18.70
C PRO A 285 -34.98 29.12 20.10
N PHE A 286 -36.18 29.07 20.68
CA PHE A 286 -36.44 29.51 22.05
C PHE A 286 -36.74 28.30 22.94
N GLU A 287 -35.78 27.94 23.79
CA GLU A 287 -35.86 26.74 24.64
C GLU A 287 -36.39 27.07 26.05
N VAL A 288 -37.70 26.89 26.25
CA VAL A 288 -38.33 27.07 27.57
C VAL A 288 -38.29 25.75 28.32
N THR A 289 -37.08 25.39 28.78
CA THR A 289 -36.74 24.04 29.26
C THR A 289 -36.09 24.01 30.64
N HIS A 290 -35.92 25.16 31.31
CA HIS A 290 -35.02 25.30 32.47
C HIS A 290 -33.55 24.94 32.15
N GLY A 291 -33.12 25.23 30.92
CA GLY A 291 -31.73 25.06 30.48
C GLY A 291 -31.34 23.60 30.34
N MET A 292 -32.17 22.80 29.66
CA MET A 292 -31.84 21.40 29.36
C MET A 292 -30.62 21.34 28.42
N ALA A 293 -29.58 20.61 28.83
CA ALA A 293 -28.36 20.41 28.05
C ALA A 293 -28.60 19.41 26.89
N VAL A 294 -29.16 19.91 25.78
CA VAL A 294 -29.48 19.10 24.60
C VAL A 294 -28.83 19.75 23.37
N PRO A 295 -27.97 19.03 22.61
CA PRO A 295 -27.38 19.60 21.41
C PRO A 295 -28.45 19.91 20.35
N SER A 296 -28.18 20.89 19.48
CA SER A 296 -29.06 21.21 18.35
C SER A 296 -29.11 20.09 17.32
N GLU A 297 -27.99 19.38 17.18
CA GLU A 297 -27.78 18.29 16.24
C GLU A 297 -26.73 17.32 16.80
N SER A 298 -26.93 16.02 16.63
CA SER A 298 -25.90 14.99 16.86
C SER A 298 -25.15 14.72 15.57
N ALA A 299 -24.07 15.48 15.32
CA ALA A 299 -23.36 15.45 14.05
C ALA A 299 -21.83 15.35 14.17
N SER A 300 -21.20 14.75 13.15
CA SER A 300 -19.78 14.87 12.87
C SER A 300 -19.54 14.83 11.36
N THR A 301 -18.33 15.21 10.93
CA THR A 301 -17.89 15.10 9.54
C THR A 301 -16.87 13.98 9.42
N PHE A 302 -16.91 13.19 8.35
CA PHE A 302 -15.87 12.19 8.12
C PHE A 302 -14.51 12.85 7.87
N LEU A 303 -13.51 12.43 8.63
CA LEU A 303 -12.12 12.90 8.53
C LEU A 303 -11.16 11.84 7.96
N THR A 304 -11.67 10.65 7.65
CA THR A 304 -10.88 9.53 7.13
C THR A 304 -11.58 8.92 5.92
N ARG A 305 -10.80 8.43 4.94
CA ARG A 305 -11.35 7.64 3.83
C ARG A 305 -11.79 6.26 4.35
N PRO A 306 -12.82 5.64 3.75
CA PRO A 306 -13.23 4.30 4.15
C PRO A 306 -12.23 3.26 3.65
N THR A 307 -11.64 2.51 4.57
CA THR A 307 -10.77 1.35 4.29
C THR A 307 -11.55 0.08 4.61
N MET A 308 -11.74 -0.80 3.63
CA MET A 308 -12.53 -2.03 3.74
C MET A 308 -11.73 -3.21 3.16
N ARG A 309 -11.81 -4.38 3.80
CA ARG A 309 -11.22 -5.64 3.32
C ARG A 309 -12.29 -6.41 2.52
N ALA A 310 -11.87 -7.18 1.52
CA ALA A 310 -12.78 -7.99 0.70
C ALA A 310 -13.48 -9.16 1.43
N ILE A 311 -13.19 -9.34 2.73
CA ILE A 311 -13.73 -10.41 3.59
C ILE A 311 -14.54 -9.85 4.78
N ASP A 312 -14.64 -8.53 4.92
CA ASP A 312 -15.34 -7.91 6.07
C ASP A 312 -16.82 -8.30 6.13
N GLY A 313 -17.42 -8.55 4.97
CA GLY A 313 -18.80 -8.96 4.79
C GLY A 313 -19.00 -10.47 4.78
N GLU A 314 -17.97 -11.31 4.91
CA GLU A 314 -18.13 -12.75 4.75
C GLU A 314 -19.12 -13.34 5.78
N GLY A 315 -20.18 -13.98 5.28
CA GLY A 315 -21.27 -14.52 6.11
C GLY A 315 -22.32 -13.48 6.55
N LEU A 316 -22.19 -12.22 6.14
CA LEU A 316 -23.11 -11.13 6.48
C LEU A 316 -24.08 -10.84 5.33
N GLY A 317 -25.32 -10.53 5.68
CA GLY A 317 -26.37 -10.13 4.74
C GLY A 317 -26.67 -8.64 4.85
N VAL A 318 -26.70 -7.92 3.73
CA VAL A 318 -27.02 -6.48 3.69
C VAL A 318 -28.26 -6.21 2.85
N LEU A 319 -29.27 -5.57 3.44
CA LEU A 319 -30.38 -4.97 2.69
C LEU A 319 -29.96 -3.60 2.16
N VAL A 320 -30.10 -3.36 0.87
CA VAL A 320 -30.11 -2.01 0.29
C VAL A 320 -31.55 -1.70 -0.12
N SER A 321 -32.29 -1.02 0.76
CA SER A 321 -33.64 -0.53 0.49
C SER A 321 -33.52 0.75 -0.34
N ALA A 322 -33.91 0.68 -1.60
CA ALA A 322 -33.69 1.70 -2.61
C ALA A 322 -34.99 2.35 -3.10
N GLY A 323 -34.88 3.62 -3.50
CA GLY A 323 -35.91 4.34 -4.24
C GLY A 323 -35.76 4.19 -5.75
N SER A 324 -36.23 5.19 -6.49
CA SER A 324 -36.18 5.19 -7.97
C SER A 324 -34.78 5.38 -8.59
N GLN A 325 -33.74 5.56 -7.78
CA GLN A 325 -32.36 5.85 -8.20
C GLN A 325 -31.54 4.57 -8.41
N VAL A 326 -31.78 3.88 -9.52
CA VAL A 326 -31.19 2.55 -9.80
C VAL A 326 -29.65 2.56 -9.76
N ASP A 327 -29.02 3.49 -10.47
CA ASP A 327 -27.55 3.52 -10.60
C ASP A 327 -26.85 3.78 -9.26
N GLU A 328 -27.39 4.68 -8.43
CA GLU A 328 -26.85 4.94 -7.09
C GLU A 328 -27.01 3.71 -6.18
N ALA A 329 -28.18 3.06 -6.23
CA ALA A 329 -28.46 1.89 -5.42
C ALA A 329 -27.53 0.72 -5.78
N ILE A 330 -27.26 0.51 -7.07
CA ILE A 330 -26.28 -0.45 -7.56
C ILE A 330 -24.86 -0.10 -7.07
N ALA A 331 -24.48 1.18 -7.07
CA ALA A 331 -23.18 1.60 -6.57
C ALA A 331 -23.00 1.26 -5.08
N PHE A 332 -24.02 1.49 -4.25
CA PHE A 332 -23.99 1.08 -2.84
C PHE A 332 -23.91 -0.44 -2.69
N ALA A 333 -24.73 -1.19 -3.43
CA ALA A 333 -24.77 -2.66 -3.38
C ALA A 333 -23.42 -3.29 -3.77
N ARG A 334 -22.79 -2.83 -4.85
CA ARG A 334 -21.50 -3.33 -5.31
C ARG A 334 -20.41 -3.22 -4.25
N VAL A 335 -20.32 -2.09 -3.54
CA VAL A 335 -19.31 -1.92 -2.49
C VAL A 335 -19.51 -2.91 -1.33
N GLN A 336 -20.74 -3.31 -1.02
CA GLN A 336 -20.98 -4.32 0.02
C GLN A 336 -20.57 -5.72 -0.44
N VAL A 337 -20.86 -6.07 -1.71
CA VAL A 337 -20.42 -7.34 -2.31
C VAL A 337 -18.90 -7.39 -2.45
N ASP A 338 -18.27 -6.29 -2.84
CA ASP A 338 -16.80 -6.17 -2.92
C ASP A 338 -16.14 -6.35 -1.54
N ALA A 339 -16.87 -6.06 -0.46
CA ALA A 339 -16.45 -6.34 0.91
C ALA A 339 -16.76 -7.78 1.37
N GLY A 340 -17.45 -8.59 0.57
CA GLY A 340 -17.74 -10.00 0.82
C GLY A 340 -19.15 -10.33 1.33
N ALA A 341 -20.04 -9.33 1.43
CA ALA A 341 -21.41 -9.53 1.92
C ALA A 341 -22.38 -10.04 0.83
N ALA A 342 -23.39 -10.81 1.24
CA ALA A 342 -24.55 -11.10 0.39
C ALA A 342 -25.51 -9.91 0.45
N VAL A 343 -25.99 -9.43 -0.71
CA VAL A 343 -26.80 -8.20 -0.78
C VAL A 343 -28.20 -8.50 -1.29
N LEU A 344 -29.21 -8.06 -0.53
CA LEU A 344 -30.59 -7.91 -0.99
C LEU A 344 -30.78 -6.47 -1.48
N LEU A 345 -30.84 -6.26 -2.80
CA LEU A 345 -31.11 -4.96 -3.41
C LEU A 345 -32.63 -4.82 -3.65
N GLY A 346 -33.31 -4.22 -2.68
CA GLY A 346 -34.78 -4.10 -2.67
C GLY A 346 -35.26 -2.73 -3.14
N PHE A 347 -36.10 -2.66 -4.16
CA PHE A 347 -36.61 -1.38 -4.69
C PHE A 347 -38.06 -1.11 -4.30
N HIS A 348 -38.36 0.13 -3.90
CA HIS A 348 -39.72 0.56 -3.58
C HIS A 348 -40.72 0.36 -4.73
N ALA A 349 -40.29 0.57 -5.98
CA ALA A 349 -41.14 0.42 -7.17
C ALA A 349 -40.68 -0.78 -8.02
N ALA A 350 -41.63 -1.61 -8.45
CA ALA A 350 -41.34 -2.80 -9.27
C ALA A 350 -40.54 -2.49 -10.55
N ALA A 351 -40.89 -1.40 -11.25
CA ALA A 351 -40.17 -0.99 -12.47
C ALA A 351 -38.67 -0.68 -12.23
N ALA A 352 -38.33 -0.14 -11.06
CA ALA A 352 -36.93 0.10 -10.70
C ALA A 352 -36.20 -1.22 -10.37
N ALA A 353 -36.90 -2.19 -9.75
CA ALA A 353 -36.36 -3.53 -9.54
C ALA A 353 -36.09 -4.25 -10.88
N GLU A 354 -37.02 -4.18 -11.82
CA GLU A 354 -36.86 -4.75 -13.17
C GLU A 354 -35.67 -4.12 -13.89
N THR A 355 -35.57 -2.78 -13.88
CA THR A 355 -34.44 -2.07 -14.48
C THR A 355 -33.10 -2.47 -13.84
N ALA A 356 -33.04 -2.59 -12.52
CA ALA A 356 -31.82 -3.00 -11.82
C ALA A 356 -31.43 -4.45 -12.11
N ALA A 357 -32.41 -5.35 -12.20
CA ALA A 357 -32.18 -6.75 -12.59
C ALA A 357 -31.63 -6.85 -14.01
N GLU A 358 -32.16 -6.05 -14.96
CA GLU A 358 -31.63 -5.96 -16.32
C GLU A 358 -30.18 -5.44 -16.35
N GLN A 359 -29.87 -4.40 -15.57
CA GLN A 359 -28.52 -3.83 -15.52
C GLN A 359 -27.49 -4.75 -14.86
N LEU A 360 -27.89 -5.50 -13.83
CA LEU A 360 -26.98 -6.38 -13.08
C LEU A 360 -26.81 -7.76 -13.72
N GLY A 361 -27.81 -8.27 -14.43
CA GLY A 361 -27.80 -9.65 -14.92
C GLY A 361 -27.50 -10.66 -13.80
N ASP A 362 -26.72 -11.70 -14.10
CA ASP A 362 -26.31 -12.73 -13.14
C ASP A 362 -25.12 -12.32 -12.26
N THR A 363 -25.07 -11.06 -11.79
CA THR A 363 -23.98 -10.60 -10.91
C THR A 363 -23.98 -11.39 -9.60
N PRO A 364 -22.90 -12.14 -9.27
CA PRO A 364 -22.87 -12.96 -8.06
C PRO A 364 -22.98 -12.10 -6.79
N GLY A 365 -23.76 -12.56 -5.81
CA GLY A 365 -23.87 -11.94 -4.49
C GLY A 365 -24.91 -10.82 -4.36
N ILE A 366 -25.60 -10.43 -5.43
CA ILE A 366 -26.70 -9.45 -5.39
C ILE A 366 -28.01 -10.11 -5.80
N THR A 367 -29.00 -10.08 -4.90
CA THR A 367 -30.38 -10.52 -5.15
C THR A 367 -31.27 -9.29 -5.26
N VAL A 368 -31.84 -9.04 -6.45
CA VAL A 368 -32.74 -7.91 -6.69
C VAL A 368 -34.18 -8.31 -6.37
N ALA A 369 -34.92 -7.46 -5.65
CA ALA A 369 -36.32 -7.71 -5.32
C ALA A 369 -37.17 -6.43 -5.36
N HIS A 370 -38.47 -6.60 -5.57
CA HIS A 370 -39.45 -5.56 -5.31
C HIS A 370 -39.72 -5.49 -3.80
N PHE A 371 -39.35 -4.38 -3.16
CA PHE A 371 -39.42 -4.14 -1.72
C PHE A 371 -40.30 -2.90 -1.42
N PRO A 372 -41.63 -3.02 -1.55
CA PRO A 372 -42.55 -1.89 -1.46
C PRO A 372 -42.72 -1.39 -0.01
N ARG A 373 -42.26 -0.16 0.28
CA ARG A 373 -42.20 0.39 1.65
C ARG A 373 -43.57 0.63 2.31
N HIS A 374 -44.66 0.63 1.55
CA HIS A 374 -46.03 0.75 2.07
C HIS A 374 -46.72 -0.60 2.32
N ASP A 375 -46.12 -1.70 1.88
CA ASP A 375 -46.64 -3.05 2.07
C ASP A 375 -45.66 -3.85 2.94
N HIS A 376 -45.89 -3.78 4.24
CA HIS A 376 -45.04 -4.45 5.22
C HIS A 376 -45.10 -5.98 5.13
N VAL A 377 -46.21 -6.54 4.63
CA VAL A 377 -46.33 -8.00 4.44
C VAL A 377 -45.41 -8.45 3.30
N ALA A 378 -45.37 -7.68 2.21
CA ALA A 378 -44.44 -7.93 1.12
C ALA A 378 -42.97 -7.74 1.55
N MET A 379 -42.67 -6.70 2.34
CA MET A 379 -41.30 -6.52 2.88
C MET A 379 -40.86 -7.71 3.76
N ASP A 380 -41.72 -8.19 4.67
CA ASP A 380 -41.44 -9.35 5.52
C ASP A 380 -41.19 -10.62 4.70
N ALA A 381 -41.99 -10.86 3.65
CA ALA A 381 -41.83 -12.00 2.75
C ALA A 381 -40.47 -11.97 2.02
N VAL A 382 -40.08 -10.80 1.48
CA VAL A 382 -38.80 -10.65 0.77
C VAL A 382 -37.60 -10.87 1.70
N LEU A 383 -37.66 -10.38 2.94
CA LEU A 383 -36.60 -10.62 3.93
C LEU A 383 -36.49 -12.11 4.30
N ALA A 384 -37.63 -12.79 4.46
CA ALA A 384 -37.67 -14.22 4.75
C ALA A 384 -37.09 -15.05 3.60
N ASP A 385 -37.47 -14.75 2.36
CA ASP A 385 -36.99 -15.43 1.16
C ASP A 385 -35.46 -15.27 1.00
N PHE A 386 -34.94 -14.06 1.18
CA PHE A 386 -33.49 -13.82 1.14
C PHE A 386 -32.76 -14.58 2.25
N THR A 387 -33.29 -14.57 3.47
CA THR A 387 -32.69 -15.26 4.62
C THR A 387 -32.62 -16.77 4.39
N ALA A 388 -33.65 -17.34 3.78
CA ALA A 388 -33.70 -18.76 3.45
C ALA A 388 -32.71 -19.16 2.34
N ALA A 389 -32.47 -18.28 1.36
CA ALA A 389 -31.56 -18.52 0.25
C ALA A 389 -30.07 -18.25 0.58
N HIS A 390 -29.81 -17.33 1.50
CA HIS A 390 -28.46 -16.84 1.81
C HIS A 390 -28.16 -16.91 3.31
N CYS A 391 -28.16 -15.75 3.98
CA CYS A 391 -27.94 -15.59 5.40
C CYS A 391 -28.87 -14.48 5.94
N PRO A 392 -29.09 -14.41 7.26
CA PRO A 392 -29.87 -13.33 7.85
C PRO A 392 -29.28 -11.95 7.54
N ILE A 393 -30.15 -10.97 7.33
CA ILE A 393 -29.76 -9.57 7.15
C ILE A 393 -29.18 -9.05 8.48
N THR A 394 -27.89 -8.73 8.50
CA THR A 394 -27.19 -8.12 9.65
C THR A 394 -27.04 -6.61 9.49
N GLY A 395 -27.08 -6.10 8.25
CA GLY A 395 -26.94 -4.68 7.91
C GLY A 395 -28.06 -4.16 7.00
N ALA A 396 -28.48 -2.91 7.14
CA ALA A 396 -29.45 -2.30 6.24
C ALA A 396 -29.07 -0.86 5.83
N LEU A 397 -29.00 -0.59 4.53
CA LEU A 397 -28.94 0.74 3.94
C LEU A 397 -30.33 1.17 3.49
N VAL A 398 -30.75 2.35 3.91
CA VAL A 398 -32.02 2.94 3.50
C VAL A 398 -31.74 4.21 2.71
N LEU A 399 -31.90 4.10 1.38
CA LEU A 399 -31.72 5.21 0.45
C LEU A 399 -33.06 5.99 0.29
N PRO A 400 -33.03 7.25 -0.17
CA PRO A 400 -34.24 8.03 -0.38
C PRO A 400 -35.12 7.42 -1.48
N THR A 401 -36.44 7.57 -1.34
CA THR A 401 -37.40 7.01 -2.31
C THR A 401 -37.37 7.78 -3.63
N ARG A 402 -37.18 9.10 -3.56
CA ARG A 402 -37.15 10.04 -4.70
C ARG A 402 -35.74 10.61 -4.94
N PRO A 403 -35.38 10.96 -6.19
CA PRO A 403 -34.08 11.57 -6.52
C PRO A 403 -33.94 12.99 -5.97
N ALA A 404 -32.70 13.46 -5.86
CA ALA A 404 -32.34 14.76 -5.28
C ALA A 404 -33.18 15.93 -5.82
N GLY A 405 -33.41 15.98 -7.14
CA GLY A 405 -34.16 17.06 -7.79
C GLY A 405 -35.69 16.94 -7.74
N TYR A 406 -36.25 15.90 -7.09
CA TYR A 406 -37.70 15.67 -7.09
C TYR A 406 -38.45 16.64 -6.18
N PHE A 407 -37.97 16.79 -4.94
CA PHE A 407 -38.52 17.74 -3.97
C PHE A 407 -37.62 18.97 -3.90
N THR A 408 -37.96 20.01 -4.65
CA THR A 408 -37.20 21.27 -4.70
C THR A 408 -38.15 22.46 -4.72
N GLY A 409 -37.66 23.64 -4.34
CA GLY A 409 -38.45 24.88 -4.38
C GLY A 409 -38.96 25.34 -3.02
N SER A 410 -39.95 26.23 -3.05
CA SER A 410 -40.47 26.97 -1.91
C SER A 410 -41.39 26.11 -1.04
N LEU A 411 -41.16 26.09 0.28
CA LEU A 411 -42.05 25.41 1.22
C LEU A 411 -43.34 26.20 1.40
N ALA A 412 -43.32 27.54 1.35
CA ALA A 412 -44.54 28.34 1.51
C ALA A 412 -45.44 28.28 0.27
N ALA A 413 -44.91 27.91 -0.90
CA ALA A 413 -45.65 27.76 -2.16
C ALA A 413 -45.75 26.31 -2.65
N ALA A 414 -45.24 25.33 -1.88
CA ALA A 414 -45.31 23.91 -2.20
C ALA A 414 -46.75 23.49 -2.54
N GLY A 415 -46.93 22.55 -3.48
CA GLY A 415 -48.26 22.05 -3.86
C GLY A 415 -48.84 21.06 -2.85
N ASP A 416 -50.16 20.94 -2.76
CA ASP A 416 -50.79 19.98 -1.81
C ASP A 416 -50.31 18.54 -2.05
N ALA A 417 -50.31 18.10 -3.31
CA ALA A 417 -49.86 16.75 -3.65
C ALA A 417 -48.34 16.53 -3.43
N GLU A 418 -47.54 17.60 -3.41
CA GLU A 418 -46.11 17.53 -3.11
C GLU A 418 -45.87 17.30 -1.62
N VAL A 419 -46.62 18.01 -0.76
CA VAL A 419 -46.59 17.84 0.70
C VAL A 419 -47.02 16.42 1.08
N GLU A 420 -48.13 15.93 0.51
CA GLU A 420 -48.61 14.57 0.75
C GLU A 420 -47.59 13.52 0.34
N ARG A 421 -47.02 13.63 -0.87
CA ARG A 421 -45.97 12.70 -1.34
C ARG A 421 -44.72 12.75 -0.49
N PHE A 422 -44.31 13.93 0.01
CA PHE A 422 -43.14 14.02 0.89
C PHE A 422 -43.38 13.27 2.21
N VAL A 423 -44.58 13.38 2.77
CA VAL A 423 -44.96 12.65 3.99
C VAL A 423 -45.00 11.15 3.72
N ASP A 424 -45.70 10.72 2.67
CA ASP A 424 -45.89 9.30 2.41
C ASP A 424 -44.59 8.63 1.93
N ASP A 425 -43.96 9.16 0.87
CA ASP A 425 -42.83 8.52 0.19
C ASP A 425 -41.52 8.60 0.99
N GLU A 426 -41.33 9.64 1.82
CA GLU A 426 -40.08 9.82 2.56
C GLU A 426 -40.28 9.67 4.07
N LEU A 427 -41.23 10.36 4.70
CA LEU A 427 -41.34 10.31 6.17
C LEU A 427 -41.90 8.96 6.66
N GLU A 428 -43.07 8.58 6.18
CA GLU A 428 -43.76 7.35 6.58
C GLU A 428 -43.02 6.11 6.08
N ALA A 429 -42.58 6.10 4.81
CA ALA A 429 -41.85 4.99 4.23
C ALA A 429 -40.55 4.65 4.99
N ASN A 430 -39.80 5.65 5.47
CA ASN A 430 -38.58 5.40 6.26
C ASN A 430 -38.91 4.83 7.67
N ILE A 431 -40.00 5.29 8.30
CA ILE A 431 -40.49 4.71 9.57
C ILE A 431 -40.95 3.26 9.34
N ALA A 432 -41.60 2.98 8.21
CA ALA A 432 -42.05 1.64 7.85
C ALA A 432 -40.89 0.65 7.71
N VAL A 433 -39.79 1.06 7.04
CA VAL A 433 -38.58 0.25 6.94
C VAL A 433 -37.95 0.02 8.32
N ALA A 434 -37.88 1.06 9.17
CA ALA A 434 -37.34 0.95 10.52
C ALA A 434 -38.15 -0.02 11.40
N ARG A 435 -39.49 0.08 11.39
CA ARG A 435 -40.39 -0.87 12.06
C ARG A 435 -40.16 -2.30 11.58
N THR A 436 -40.10 -2.49 10.27
CA THR A 436 -39.97 -3.81 9.64
C THR A 436 -38.64 -4.47 10.03
N LEU A 437 -37.54 -3.73 9.95
CA LEU A 437 -36.21 -4.22 10.36
C LEU A 437 -36.15 -4.53 11.85
N SER A 438 -36.76 -3.69 12.70
CA SER A 438 -36.79 -3.93 14.14
C SER A 438 -37.55 -5.23 14.49
N ARG A 439 -38.68 -5.50 13.83
CA ARG A 439 -39.40 -6.78 13.94
C ARG A 439 -38.59 -7.95 13.41
N TYR A 440 -37.97 -7.79 12.25
CA TYR A 440 -37.14 -8.83 11.63
C TYR A 440 -35.99 -9.23 12.55
N TRP A 441 -35.20 -8.28 13.06
CA TRP A 441 -34.05 -8.57 13.92
C TRP A 441 -34.43 -9.15 15.27
N GLN A 442 -35.60 -8.82 15.81
CA GLN A 442 -36.13 -9.48 17.01
C GLN A 442 -36.32 -10.99 16.80
N GLN A 443 -36.61 -11.41 15.56
CA GLN A 443 -36.79 -12.82 15.19
C GLN A 443 -35.47 -13.53 14.86
N GLN A 444 -34.32 -12.82 14.84
CA GLN A 444 -33.01 -13.37 14.50
C GLN A 444 -32.06 -13.41 15.73
N PRO A 445 -32.20 -14.38 16.65
CA PRO A 445 -31.37 -14.42 17.86
C PRO A 445 -29.90 -14.80 17.58
N ALA A 446 -29.61 -15.40 16.42
CA ALA A 446 -28.31 -15.99 16.08
C ALA A 446 -27.44 -15.12 15.13
N LEU A 447 -27.68 -13.81 15.07
CA LEU A 447 -26.84 -12.90 14.27
C LEU A 447 -25.38 -12.93 14.72
N LEU A 448 -24.45 -12.84 13.76
CA LEU A 448 -23.00 -12.85 14.00
C LEU A 448 -22.53 -11.65 14.81
N HIS A 449 -23.11 -10.48 14.56
CA HIS A 449 -22.89 -9.26 15.34
C HIS A 449 -24.23 -8.54 15.60
N ASP A 450 -24.19 -7.51 16.44
CA ASP A 450 -25.34 -6.62 16.65
C ASP A 450 -25.79 -6.01 15.30
N PRO A 451 -27.09 -5.98 15.00
CA PRO A 451 -27.59 -5.47 13.73
C PRO A 451 -27.25 -3.98 13.54
N ARG A 452 -27.00 -3.61 12.28
CA ARG A 452 -26.60 -2.26 11.87
C ARG A 452 -27.52 -1.68 10.82
N PHE A 453 -27.78 -0.37 10.88
CA PHE A 453 -28.47 0.35 9.81
C PHE A 453 -27.80 1.68 9.47
N ALA A 454 -27.96 2.15 8.24
CA ALA A 454 -27.65 3.52 7.89
C ALA A 454 -28.70 4.10 6.93
N PHE A 455 -29.25 5.26 7.29
CA PHE A 455 -30.00 6.09 6.36
C PHE A 455 -29.02 6.91 5.53
N VAL A 456 -29.30 7.11 4.25
CA VAL A 456 -28.44 7.88 3.36
C VAL A 456 -29.26 9.01 2.75
N SER A 457 -28.75 10.24 2.75
CA SER A 457 -29.42 11.34 2.05
C SER A 457 -29.16 11.28 0.54
N ASN A 458 -29.94 12.02 -0.23
CA ASN A 458 -29.59 12.34 -1.61
C ASN A 458 -28.28 13.16 -1.66
N GLY A 459 -27.64 13.19 -2.83
CA GLY A 459 -26.62 14.19 -3.14
C GLY A 459 -27.21 15.61 -3.20
N ASP A 460 -26.35 16.60 -3.44
CA ASP A 460 -26.76 18.01 -3.53
C ASP A 460 -27.82 18.22 -4.63
N ASP A 461 -28.93 18.86 -4.28
CA ASP A 461 -30.02 19.17 -5.22
C ASP A 461 -29.75 20.44 -6.06
N GLY A 462 -28.71 21.20 -5.72
CA GLY A 462 -28.38 22.48 -6.34
C GLY A 462 -29.40 23.60 -6.05
N ALA A 463 -30.37 23.35 -5.17
CA ALA A 463 -31.49 24.21 -4.79
C ALA A 463 -31.55 24.46 -3.27
N GLY A 464 -30.44 24.26 -2.56
CA GLY A 464 -30.30 24.55 -1.14
C GLY A 464 -30.68 23.40 -0.21
N ASN A 465 -31.01 22.22 -0.74
CA ASN A 465 -31.30 20.99 0.01
C ASN A 465 -32.43 21.15 1.03
N ILE A 466 -33.43 21.97 0.70
CA ILE A 466 -34.50 22.40 1.62
C ILE A 466 -35.26 21.20 2.20
N TYR A 467 -35.79 20.34 1.33
CA TYR A 467 -36.52 19.14 1.75
C TYR A 467 -35.59 18.09 2.37
N ALA A 468 -34.35 18.00 1.90
CA ALA A 468 -33.36 17.08 2.45
C ALA A 468 -32.99 17.46 3.90
N ASN A 469 -32.93 18.75 4.25
CA ASN A 469 -32.73 19.21 5.63
C ASN A 469 -33.91 18.86 6.54
N VAL A 470 -35.15 18.95 6.02
CA VAL A 470 -36.37 18.53 6.73
C VAL A 470 -36.32 17.03 7.01
N LEU A 471 -36.02 16.23 5.99
CA LEU A 471 -35.91 14.77 6.12
C LEU A 471 -34.75 14.37 7.03
N ARG A 472 -33.59 15.03 6.93
CA ARG A 472 -32.43 14.79 7.82
C ARG A 472 -32.81 14.96 9.29
N ALA A 473 -33.47 16.06 9.66
CA ALA A 473 -33.89 16.27 11.04
C ALA A 473 -34.87 15.19 11.53
N ALA A 474 -35.79 14.76 10.67
CA ALA A 474 -36.74 13.70 10.97
C ALA A 474 -36.03 12.34 11.21
N LEU A 475 -35.11 11.98 10.30
CA LEU A 475 -34.38 10.72 10.38
C LEU A 475 -33.38 10.69 11.53
N GLU A 476 -32.73 11.81 11.85
CA GLU A 476 -31.89 11.93 13.04
C GLU A 476 -32.66 11.53 14.30
N GLU A 477 -33.89 12.02 14.44
CA GLU A 477 -34.73 11.73 15.59
C GLU A 477 -35.27 10.29 15.55
N LEU A 478 -35.60 9.76 14.37
CA LEU A 478 -35.99 8.35 14.22
C LEU A 478 -34.85 7.43 14.70
N ILE A 479 -33.62 7.70 14.27
CA ILE A 479 -32.43 6.95 14.69
C ILE A 479 -32.21 7.08 16.19
N ARG A 480 -32.38 8.28 16.76
CA ARG A 480 -32.24 8.51 18.21
C ARG A 480 -33.20 7.66 19.02
N ILE A 481 -34.47 7.62 18.63
CA ILE A 481 -35.50 6.81 19.28
C ILE A 481 -35.23 5.33 19.07
N TRP A 482 -34.88 4.91 17.85
CA TRP A 482 -34.59 3.50 17.55
C TRP A 482 -33.42 2.96 18.39
N ARG A 483 -32.32 3.73 18.50
CA ARG A 483 -31.18 3.39 19.36
C ARG A 483 -31.58 3.30 20.84
N ASP A 484 -32.36 4.25 21.35
CA ASP A 484 -32.82 4.25 22.75
C ASP A 484 -33.72 3.05 23.04
N GLU A 485 -34.75 2.83 22.23
CA GLU A 485 -35.70 1.74 22.41
C GLU A 485 -35.00 0.39 22.38
N SER A 486 -34.13 0.16 21.38
CA SER A 486 -33.39 -1.10 21.28
C SER A 486 -32.40 -1.29 22.44
N ALA A 487 -31.72 -0.23 22.89
CA ALA A 487 -30.83 -0.31 24.05
C ALA A 487 -31.58 -0.63 25.35
N VAL A 488 -32.75 0.00 25.57
CA VAL A 488 -33.59 -0.24 26.74
C VAL A 488 -34.16 -1.66 26.73
N ASP A 489 -34.63 -2.12 25.57
CA ASP A 489 -35.14 -3.49 25.40
C ASP A 489 -34.05 -4.55 25.58
N HIS A 490 -32.86 -4.30 25.05
CA HIS A 490 -31.70 -5.17 25.26
C HIS A 490 -31.28 -5.21 26.73
N GLY A 491 -31.22 -4.05 27.40
CA GLY A 491 -30.89 -3.96 28.83
C GLY A 491 -31.88 -4.69 29.75
N HIS A 492 -33.14 -4.78 29.34
CA HIS A 492 -34.19 -5.55 30.03
C HIS A 492 -34.39 -6.96 29.48
N ALA A 493 -33.47 -7.45 28.62
CA ALA A 493 -33.52 -8.78 28.00
C ALA A 493 -34.80 -9.07 27.19
N ARG A 494 -35.52 -8.03 26.72
CA ARG A 494 -36.62 -8.16 25.75
C ARG A 494 -36.11 -8.40 24.33
N ARG A 495 -34.84 -8.04 24.06
CA ARG A 495 -34.13 -8.29 22.80
C ARG A 495 -32.75 -8.88 23.05
N ALA A 496 -32.36 -9.83 22.19
CA ALA A 496 -31.07 -10.50 22.28
C ALA A 496 -29.89 -9.62 21.86
N ARG A 497 -30.11 -8.70 20.91
CA ARG A 497 -29.10 -7.81 20.34
C ARG A 497 -29.57 -6.37 20.40
N ALA A 498 -28.62 -5.43 20.49
CA ALA A 498 -28.91 -4.01 20.44
C ALA A 498 -28.70 -3.47 19.01
N GLU A 499 -29.75 -2.91 18.42
CA GLU A 499 -29.74 -2.28 17.10
C GLU A 499 -29.05 -0.92 17.17
N TRP A 500 -28.16 -0.66 16.21
CA TRP A 500 -27.42 0.60 16.15
C TRP A 500 -27.28 1.08 14.71
N GLY A 501 -27.40 2.38 14.47
CA GLY A 501 -27.26 2.88 13.12
C GLY A 501 -27.13 4.37 13.01
N ASN A 502 -26.77 4.87 11.84
CA ASN A 502 -26.35 6.25 11.60
C ASN A 502 -27.10 6.85 10.41
N GLN A 503 -26.88 8.15 10.14
CA GLN A 503 -27.29 8.80 8.91
C GLN A 503 -26.06 9.34 8.18
N ILE A 504 -25.91 9.02 6.89
CA ILE A 504 -24.86 9.57 6.03
C ILE A 504 -25.45 10.73 5.23
N VAL A 505 -24.91 11.94 5.45
CA VAL A 505 -25.38 13.17 4.79
C VAL A 505 -24.46 13.51 3.62
N ARG A 506 -24.94 13.25 2.41
CA ARG A 506 -24.19 13.37 1.14
C ARG A 506 -24.20 14.77 0.53
N TYR A 507 -25.31 15.51 0.64
CA TYR A 507 -25.48 16.81 -0.02
C TYR A 507 -24.53 17.92 0.48
N ALA A 508 -23.72 17.67 1.50
CA ALA A 508 -22.63 18.55 1.92
C ALA A 508 -21.37 18.43 1.03
N ASN A 509 -21.35 17.49 0.08
CA ASN A 509 -20.24 17.27 -0.85
C ASN A 509 -20.77 17.19 -2.30
N THR A 510 -20.06 17.85 -3.21
CA THR A 510 -20.37 17.87 -4.65
C THR A 510 -19.24 17.27 -5.49
N GLU A 511 -18.25 16.66 -4.86
CA GLU A 511 -17.13 16.03 -5.55
C GLU A 511 -17.59 14.73 -6.21
N SER A 512 -17.04 14.43 -7.40
CA SER A 512 -17.37 13.21 -8.16
C SER A 512 -17.13 11.90 -7.39
N GLU A 513 -16.23 11.89 -6.41
CA GLU A 513 -15.95 10.72 -5.58
C GLU A 513 -16.89 10.57 -4.38
N GLY A 514 -17.81 11.53 -4.16
CA GLY A 514 -18.70 11.55 -2.99
C GLY A 514 -19.61 10.32 -2.88
N LEU A 515 -20.16 9.82 -3.99
CA LEU A 515 -20.99 8.61 -3.98
C LEU A 515 -20.19 7.37 -3.54
N SER A 516 -19.02 7.14 -4.14
CA SER A 516 -18.14 6.03 -3.76
C SER A 516 -17.65 6.14 -2.32
N PHE A 517 -17.36 7.35 -1.86
CA PHE A 517 -16.96 7.60 -0.48
C PHE A 517 -18.09 7.26 0.49
N ALA A 518 -19.32 7.71 0.21
CA ALA A 518 -20.49 7.39 1.01
C ALA A 518 -20.76 5.88 1.06
N ALA A 519 -20.64 5.17 -0.07
CA ALA A 519 -20.81 3.72 -0.14
C ALA A 519 -19.77 2.95 0.69
N GLY A 520 -18.51 3.40 0.68
CA GLY A 520 -17.47 2.82 1.53
C GLY A 520 -17.70 3.07 3.03
N GLN A 521 -18.12 4.29 3.42
CA GLN A 521 -18.43 4.58 4.82
C GLN A 521 -19.66 3.80 5.30
N ALA A 522 -20.66 3.63 4.43
CA ALA A 522 -21.80 2.75 4.67
C ALA A 522 -21.34 1.31 4.97
N ALA A 523 -20.42 0.76 4.17
CA ALA A 523 -19.89 -0.58 4.42
C ALA A 523 -19.19 -0.69 5.79
N ARG A 524 -18.41 0.33 6.19
CA ARG A 524 -17.79 0.37 7.52
C ARG A 524 -18.80 0.37 8.66
N ILE A 525 -19.87 1.16 8.52
CA ILE A 525 -20.93 1.24 9.55
C ILE A 525 -21.67 -0.09 9.69
N LEU A 526 -21.85 -0.82 8.58
CA LEU A 526 -22.64 -2.04 8.57
C LEU A 526 -21.85 -3.30 8.92
N LEU A 527 -20.60 -3.41 8.45
CA LEU A 527 -19.82 -4.64 8.48
C LEU A 527 -18.77 -4.65 9.60
N GLU A 528 -18.33 -3.49 10.10
CA GLU A 528 -17.43 -3.42 11.26
C GLU A 528 -18.23 -3.46 12.58
N GLU A 529 -17.63 -4.02 13.64
CA GLU A 529 -18.28 -4.07 14.96
C GLU A 529 -18.36 -2.70 15.68
N ARG A 530 -17.65 -1.69 15.17
CA ARG A 530 -17.50 -0.38 15.82
C ARG A 530 -18.80 0.43 15.75
N LYS A 531 -19.28 0.90 16.91
CA LYS A 531 -20.42 1.84 17.00
C LYS A 531 -19.92 3.29 16.89
N VAL A 532 -20.53 4.06 15.98
CA VAL A 532 -20.28 5.50 15.82
C VAL A 532 -21.37 6.28 16.56
N GLU A 533 -20.95 7.10 17.53
CA GLU A 533 -21.85 7.85 18.42
C GLU A 533 -22.66 8.94 17.70
N PRO A 534 -22.06 9.90 16.96
CA PRO A 534 -22.84 10.90 16.24
C PRO A 534 -23.84 10.25 15.27
N ILE A 535 -25.07 10.76 15.24
CA ILE A 535 -26.12 10.23 14.38
C ILE A 535 -25.85 10.65 12.92
N ASN A 536 -25.73 11.95 12.67
CA ASN A 536 -25.48 12.49 11.34
C ASN A 536 -23.99 12.54 11.04
N LEU A 537 -23.59 11.90 9.95
CA LEU A 537 -22.22 11.80 9.49
C LEU A 537 -22.14 12.49 8.13
N TYR A 538 -21.67 13.74 8.14
CA TYR A 538 -21.53 14.55 6.94
C TYR A 538 -20.31 14.12 6.13
N LEU A 539 -20.50 14.05 4.81
CA LEU A 539 -19.36 14.09 3.91
C LEU A 539 -18.67 15.45 4.03
N PRO A 540 -17.33 15.51 4.05
CA PRO A 540 -16.61 16.77 4.05
C PRO A 540 -16.81 17.51 2.72
N ALA A 541 -16.81 18.85 2.75
CA ALA A 541 -16.90 19.68 1.54
C ALA A 541 -15.80 19.34 0.52
N SER A 542 -14.59 19.08 1.00
CA SER A 542 -13.54 18.40 0.22
C SER A 542 -13.01 17.17 0.96
N ILE A 543 -13.16 16.01 0.34
CA ILE A 543 -12.66 14.73 0.84
C ILE A 543 -11.14 14.74 0.87
N ALA A 544 -10.50 15.32 -0.14
CA ALA A 544 -9.04 15.38 -0.21
C ALA A 544 -8.43 16.21 0.92
N GLU A 545 -9.00 17.38 1.22
CA GLU A 545 -8.51 18.25 2.29
C GLU A 545 -8.76 17.65 3.68
N ALA A 546 -9.97 17.15 3.91
CA ALA A 546 -10.34 16.59 5.22
C ALA A 546 -9.56 15.32 5.57
N THR A 547 -9.17 14.52 4.57
CA THR A 547 -8.47 13.24 4.77
C THR A 547 -6.97 13.31 4.57
N GLY A 548 -6.42 14.43 4.07
CA GLY A 548 -4.99 14.60 3.78
C GLY A 548 -4.48 13.86 2.54
N ALA A 549 -5.35 13.17 1.79
CA ALA A 549 -4.99 12.37 0.61
C ALA A 549 -5.54 13.00 -0.68
N ARG A 550 -4.66 13.48 -1.57
CA ARG A 550 -5.00 14.19 -2.84
C ARG A 550 -5.48 13.28 -3.98
N LYS A 551 -5.53 11.98 -3.76
CA LYS A 551 -6.13 11.01 -4.68
C LYS A 551 -6.99 10.09 -3.83
N ALA A 552 -8.02 9.51 -4.44
CA ALA A 552 -8.58 8.25 -3.99
C ALA A 552 -7.42 7.25 -3.83
N MET A 553 -6.86 7.17 -2.63
CA MET A 553 -5.90 6.14 -2.27
C MET A 553 -6.71 4.93 -1.87
N VAL A 554 -7.32 4.30 -2.88
CA VAL A 554 -7.24 2.86 -3.01
C VAL A 554 -5.82 2.60 -3.54
N GLY A 555 -4.83 2.67 -2.65
CA GLY A 555 -3.46 2.36 -3.01
C GLY A 555 -3.33 0.85 -3.19
N THR A 556 -2.68 0.37 -4.25
CA THR A 556 -2.41 -1.05 -4.47
C THR A 556 -1.84 -1.74 -3.24
N ALA A 557 -1.11 -1.04 -2.36
CA ALA A 557 -0.56 -1.59 -1.12
C ALA A 557 -1.62 -1.98 -0.05
N GLU A 558 -2.79 -1.33 -0.03
CA GLU A 558 -3.89 -1.61 0.92
C GLU A 558 -4.92 -2.61 0.36
N ASN A 559 -4.97 -2.77 -0.98
CA ASN A 559 -5.86 -3.70 -1.69
C ASN A 559 -5.18 -4.98 -2.23
N ILE A 560 -3.90 -5.23 -1.89
CA ILE A 560 -3.20 -6.48 -2.28
C ILE A 560 -3.29 -7.60 -1.24
N THR A 561 -4.08 -7.45 -0.18
CA THR A 561 -4.20 -8.47 0.89
C THR A 561 -4.55 -9.87 0.37
N GLY A 562 -5.30 -9.96 -0.74
CA GLY A 562 -5.62 -11.22 -1.42
C GLY A 562 -4.50 -11.80 -2.30
N LEU A 563 -3.49 -10.99 -2.67
CA LEU A 563 -2.45 -11.38 -3.64
C LEU A 563 -1.55 -12.51 -3.11
N HIS A 564 -1.27 -12.51 -1.81
CA HIS A 564 -0.41 -13.51 -1.15
C HIS A 564 -1.00 -14.06 0.15
N LEU A 565 -2.32 -14.01 0.28
CA LEU A 565 -3.00 -14.48 1.48
C LEU A 565 -2.57 -15.91 1.84
N GLY A 566 -2.06 -16.08 3.06
CA GLY A 566 -1.67 -17.38 3.61
C GLY A 566 -0.32 -17.92 3.15
N LYS A 567 0.37 -17.25 2.22
CA LYS A 567 1.72 -17.65 1.77
C LYS A 567 2.77 -17.35 2.83
N VAL A 568 3.78 -18.20 2.95
CA VAL A 568 4.90 -18.01 3.89
C VAL A 568 6.19 -17.71 3.13
N ALA A 569 6.83 -16.58 3.43
CA ALA A 569 8.08 -16.15 2.81
C ALA A 569 9.26 -16.15 3.79
N LEU A 570 10.36 -16.82 3.43
CA LEU A 570 11.67 -16.66 4.07
C LEU A 570 12.51 -15.67 3.26
N ILE A 571 12.94 -14.57 3.89
CA ILE A 571 13.63 -13.46 3.22
C ILE A 571 14.98 -13.20 3.88
N THR A 572 16.06 -13.46 3.15
CA THR A 572 17.42 -13.16 3.62
C THR A 572 17.76 -11.69 3.44
N GLY A 573 18.45 -11.09 4.42
CA GLY A 573 18.75 -9.66 4.40
C GLY A 573 17.48 -8.80 4.50
N GLY A 574 16.50 -9.26 5.28
CA GLY A 574 15.18 -8.63 5.38
C GLY A 574 15.12 -7.34 6.22
N SER A 575 16.22 -6.88 6.83
CA SER A 575 16.18 -5.72 7.75
C SER A 575 16.18 -4.35 7.05
N ALA A 576 16.59 -4.27 5.78
CA ALA A 576 16.77 -3.01 5.08
C ALA A 576 16.73 -3.20 3.54
N GLY A 577 16.73 -2.09 2.81
CA GLY A 577 16.82 -2.10 1.35
C GLY A 577 15.61 -2.78 0.68
N ILE A 578 15.86 -3.35 -0.50
CA ILE A 578 14.88 -4.15 -1.24
C ILE A 578 14.30 -5.27 -0.37
N GLY A 579 15.13 -6.00 0.38
CA GLY A 579 14.67 -7.09 1.25
C GLY A 579 13.65 -6.65 2.30
N GLY A 580 13.90 -5.52 2.96
CA GLY A 580 12.96 -4.94 3.92
C GLY A 580 11.66 -4.46 3.28
N GLN A 581 11.74 -3.86 2.09
CA GLN A 581 10.55 -3.43 1.34
C GLN A 581 9.74 -4.62 0.79
N VAL A 582 10.39 -5.70 0.35
CA VAL A 582 9.71 -6.95 -0.07
C VAL A 582 9.04 -7.60 1.14
N ALA A 583 9.70 -7.65 2.30
CA ALA A 583 9.09 -8.15 3.53
C ALA A 583 7.83 -7.36 3.92
N ARG A 584 7.93 -6.02 3.90
CA ARG A 584 6.82 -5.10 4.15
C ARG A 584 5.66 -5.35 3.19
N LEU A 585 5.91 -5.28 1.88
CA LEU A 585 4.85 -5.41 0.87
C LEU A 585 4.24 -6.81 0.82
N LEU A 586 5.00 -7.89 1.06
CA LEU A 586 4.44 -9.23 1.17
C LEU A 586 3.53 -9.37 2.40
N ALA A 587 3.92 -8.78 3.53
CA ALA A 587 3.10 -8.80 4.73
C ALA A 587 1.79 -8.02 4.51
N LEU A 588 1.88 -6.81 3.93
CA LEU A 588 0.70 -6.02 3.52
C LEU A 588 -0.18 -6.78 2.51
N ALA A 589 0.44 -7.59 1.64
CA ALA A 589 -0.25 -8.47 0.69
C ALA A 589 -0.81 -9.78 1.28
N GLY A 590 -0.85 -9.91 2.60
CA GLY A 590 -1.45 -11.07 3.27
C GLY A 590 -0.54 -12.30 3.42
N ALA A 591 0.76 -12.18 3.11
CA ALA A 591 1.74 -13.23 3.43
C ALA A 591 2.11 -13.22 4.92
N ARG A 592 2.71 -14.31 5.39
CA ARG A 592 3.48 -14.40 6.63
C ARG A 592 4.95 -14.37 6.26
N VAL A 593 5.76 -13.64 7.01
CA VAL A 593 7.15 -13.37 6.63
C VAL A 593 8.10 -13.73 7.77
N MET A 594 9.12 -14.53 7.47
CA MET A 594 10.34 -14.68 8.27
C MET A 594 11.42 -13.78 7.68
N MET A 595 11.73 -12.69 8.38
CA MET A 595 12.81 -11.78 8.02
C MET A 595 14.08 -12.22 8.74
N VAL A 596 15.16 -12.49 8.01
CA VAL A 596 16.44 -12.87 8.64
C VAL A 596 17.56 -11.90 8.26
N ALA A 597 18.39 -11.53 9.22
CA ALA A 597 19.57 -10.70 9.00
C ALA A 597 20.58 -10.87 10.15
N ARG A 598 21.75 -10.24 10.00
CA ARG A 598 22.81 -10.27 11.03
C ARG A 598 22.55 -9.34 12.22
N ARG A 599 21.92 -8.18 11.99
CA ARG A 599 21.79 -7.12 13.00
C ARG A 599 20.40 -7.14 13.60
N GLU A 600 20.30 -7.50 14.87
CA GLU A 600 19.03 -7.58 15.60
C GLU A 600 18.29 -6.24 15.64
N SER A 601 18.98 -5.14 15.96
CA SER A 601 18.36 -3.82 16.13
C SER A 601 17.65 -3.31 14.86
N GLU A 602 18.27 -3.45 13.70
CA GLU A 602 17.65 -3.04 12.43
C GLU A 602 16.49 -3.96 12.05
N LEU A 603 16.61 -5.25 12.34
CA LEU A 603 15.58 -6.24 12.05
C LEU A 603 14.33 -5.99 12.92
N ALA A 604 14.53 -5.70 14.21
CA ALA A 604 13.46 -5.30 15.12
C ALA A 604 12.78 -4.00 14.66
N ALA A 605 13.54 -2.96 14.34
CA ALA A 605 12.97 -1.69 13.85
C ALA A 605 12.25 -1.82 12.50
N ALA A 606 12.70 -2.70 11.61
CA ALA A 606 11.98 -3.00 10.37
C ALA A 606 10.68 -3.77 10.64
N ARG A 607 10.73 -4.76 11.54
CA ARG A 607 9.56 -5.52 11.97
C ARG A 607 8.51 -4.64 12.62
N GLU A 608 8.89 -3.81 13.59
CA GLU A 608 7.96 -2.91 14.30
C GLU A 608 7.21 -1.99 13.34
N ARG A 609 7.91 -1.42 12.35
CA ARG A 609 7.25 -0.61 11.30
C ARG A 609 6.25 -1.41 10.50
N ILE A 610 6.61 -2.62 10.05
CA ILE A 610 5.70 -3.47 9.29
C ILE A 610 4.49 -3.87 10.15
N VAL A 611 4.72 -4.22 11.42
CA VAL A 611 3.65 -4.58 12.36
C VAL A 611 2.70 -3.40 12.56
N GLY A 612 3.22 -2.20 12.83
CA GLY A 612 2.40 -1.00 12.96
C GLY A 612 1.58 -0.70 11.70
N GLU A 613 2.19 -0.82 10.52
CA GLU A 613 1.43 -0.67 9.26
C GLU A 613 0.35 -1.74 9.08
N LEU A 614 0.61 -2.99 9.49
CA LEU A 614 -0.40 -4.06 9.48
C LEU A 614 -1.55 -3.79 10.45
N GLU A 615 -1.27 -3.18 11.60
CA GLU A 615 -2.28 -2.74 12.57
C GLU A 615 -3.14 -1.63 11.97
N ASP A 616 -2.49 -0.63 11.34
CA ASP A 616 -3.15 0.50 10.69
C ASP A 616 -4.10 0.05 9.57
N ILE A 617 -3.75 -1.00 8.81
CA ILE A 617 -4.62 -1.57 7.77
C ILE A 617 -5.54 -2.69 8.29
N GLY A 618 -5.61 -2.91 9.61
CA GLY A 618 -6.60 -3.76 10.26
C GLY A 618 -6.36 -5.27 10.17
N PHE A 619 -5.12 -5.75 9.98
CA PHE A 619 -4.82 -7.19 10.12
C PHE A 619 -4.95 -7.65 11.58
N SER A 620 -5.56 -8.81 11.83
CA SER A 620 -5.62 -9.40 13.18
C SER A 620 -4.44 -10.32 13.48
N GLY A 621 -3.93 -10.26 14.71
CA GLY A 621 -2.78 -11.03 15.15
C GLY A 621 -1.53 -10.73 14.31
N VAL A 622 -1.25 -9.46 14.05
CA VAL A 622 -0.08 -8.98 13.28
C VAL A 622 1.26 -9.53 13.78
N GLU A 623 1.40 -9.69 15.11
CA GLU A 623 2.61 -10.17 15.77
C GLU A 623 3.03 -11.57 15.33
N ARG A 624 2.05 -12.45 15.06
CA ARG A 624 2.31 -13.80 14.55
C ARG A 624 2.52 -13.85 13.05
N ARG A 625 2.34 -12.75 12.31
CA ARG A 625 2.49 -12.73 10.84
C ARG A 625 3.89 -12.36 10.40
N VAL A 626 4.57 -11.51 11.16
CA VAL A 626 5.93 -11.05 10.87
C VAL A 626 6.85 -11.53 11.98
N ARG A 627 7.72 -12.48 11.65
CA ARG A 627 8.72 -13.06 12.57
C ARG A 627 10.12 -12.72 12.08
N THR A 628 11.06 -12.73 13.00
CA THR A 628 12.44 -12.31 12.76
C THR A 628 13.42 -13.30 13.36
N LEU A 629 14.54 -13.54 12.69
CA LEU A 629 15.69 -14.25 13.24
C LEU A 629 16.97 -13.44 12.98
N ALA A 630 17.61 -12.98 14.06
CA ALA A 630 18.90 -12.29 14.02
C ALA A 630 20.07 -13.29 13.89
N ASP A 631 21.30 -12.79 13.80
CA ASP A 631 22.53 -13.60 13.72
C ASP A 631 22.53 -14.66 12.60
N VAL A 632 21.84 -14.35 11.50
CA VAL A 632 21.89 -15.15 10.27
C VAL A 632 22.90 -14.52 9.31
N ASP A 633 24.06 -15.18 9.17
CA ASP A 633 25.09 -14.84 8.18
C ASP A 633 25.00 -15.81 7.01
N VAL A 634 24.75 -15.28 5.82
CA VAL A 634 24.63 -16.10 4.61
C VAL A 634 25.90 -16.84 4.23
N ALA A 635 27.07 -16.47 4.77
CA ALA A 635 28.29 -17.24 4.59
C ALA A 635 28.40 -18.47 5.54
N ASP A 636 27.52 -18.60 6.54
CA ASP A 636 27.47 -19.72 7.48
C ASP A 636 26.27 -20.63 7.20
N LEU A 637 26.53 -21.83 6.66
CA LEU A 637 25.52 -22.84 6.35
C LEU A 637 24.71 -23.25 7.58
N GLY A 638 25.31 -23.28 8.76
CA GLY A 638 24.62 -23.60 10.01
C GLY A 638 23.56 -22.55 10.36
N SER A 639 23.85 -21.27 10.14
CA SER A 639 22.87 -20.20 10.34
C SER A 639 21.72 -20.22 9.33
N LEU A 640 21.99 -20.64 8.08
CA LEU A 640 20.97 -20.81 7.05
C LEU A 640 19.99 -21.93 7.41
N GLN A 641 20.50 -23.07 7.91
CA GLN A 641 19.64 -24.16 8.39
C GLN A 641 18.75 -23.68 9.54
N ARG A 642 19.29 -22.95 10.52
CA ARG A 642 18.48 -22.35 11.61
C ARG A 642 17.38 -21.44 11.08
N ALA A 643 17.63 -20.67 10.02
CA ALA A 643 16.62 -19.80 9.41
C ALA A 643 15.47 -20.60 8.78
N VAL A 644 15.78 -21.71 8.09
CA VAL A 644 14.78 -22.63 7.53
C VAL A 644 13.98 -23.27 8.66
N ASP A 645 14.65 -23.83 9.66
CA ASP A 645 14.03 -24.50 10.81
C ASP A 645 13.10 -23.55 11.58
N ALA A 646 13.55 -22.32 11.85
CA ALA A 646 12.75 -21.30 12.51
C ALA A 646 11.51 -20.90 11.70
N THR A 647 11.61 -20.86 10.37
CA THR A 647 10.47 -20.55 9.49
C THR A 647 9.43 -21.66 9.56
N ILE A 648 9.87 -22.92 9.45
CA ILE A 648 9.00 -24.10 9.56
C ILE A 648 8.36 -24.16 10.95
N ALA A 649 9.15 -23.94 12.02
CA ALA A 649 8.63 -23.92 13.39
C ALA A 649 7.59 -22.81 13.62
N ALA A 650 7.80 -21.62 13.06
CA ALA A 650 6.90 -20.49 13.23
C ALA A 650 5.61 -20.60 12.41
N PHE A 651 5.68 -21.16 11.20
CA PHE A 651 4.60 -21.05 10.22
C PHE A 651 4.12 -22.38 9.61
N GLY A 652 4.82 -23.48 9.88
CA GLY A 652 4.49 -24.84 9.44
C GLY A 652 4.85 -25.18 7.99
N ARG A 653 5.25 -24.20 7.17
CA ARG A 653 5.56 -24.35 5.73
C ARG A 653 6.44 -23.22 5.22
N ILE A 654 6.97 -23.36 4.00
CA ILE A 654 7.64 -22.28 3.25
C ILE A 654 7.07 -22.30 1.83
N ASP A 655 6.44 -21.21 1.41
CA ASP A 655 5.94 -21.06 0.04
C ASP A 655 6.95 -20.32 -0.83
N TYR A 656 7.57 -19.25 -0.29
CA TYR A 656 8.53 -18.41 -0.99
C TYR A 656 9.90 -18.41 -0.31
N LEU A 657 10.95 -18.68 -1.07
CA LEU A 657 12.33 -18.41 -0.67
C LEU A 657 12.85 -17.21 -1.46
N ILE A 658 13.19 -16.13 -0.76
CA ILE A 658 13.68 -14.88 -1.37
C ILE A 658 15.15 -14.70 -0.99
N ASN A 659 16.02 -15.08 -1.92
CA ASN A 659 17.47 -14.96 -1.77
C ASN A 659 17.91 -13.52 -2.11
N ASN A 660 17.70 -12.60 -1.15
CA ASN A 660 17.98 -11.18 -1.30
C ASN A 660 19.34 -10.75 -0.75
N ALA A 661 19.82 -11.37 0.33
CA ALA A 661 21.07 -10.99 0.96
C ALA A 661 22.27 -11.07 -0.02
N GLY A 662 23.20 -10.13 0.13
CA GLY A 662 24.47 -10.16 -0.57
C GLY A 662 25.42 -9.05 -0.14
N ILE A 663 26.72 -9.26 -0.38
CA ILE A 663 27.79 -8.30 -0.10
C ILE A 663 28.29 -7.63 -1.38
N SER A 664 28.93 -6.46 -1.25
CA SER A 664 29.56 -5.76 -2.38
C SER A 664 30.76 -6.52 -2.96
N GLY A 665 31.38 -7.39 -2.18
CA GLY A 665 32.62 -8.07 -2.54
C GLY A 665 33.88 -7.26 -2.26
N ALA A 666 34.99 -7.66 -2.86
CA ALA A 666 36.33 -7.11 -2.62
C ALA A 666 36.49 -5.67 -3.12
N GLU A 667 35.80 -5.32 -4.22
CA GLU A 667 35.95 -4.03 -4.91
C GLU A 667 37.38 -3.77 -5.40
N GLU A 668 37.99 -4.78 -6.02
CA GLU A 668 39.37 -4.74 -6.54
C GLU A 668 39.41 -5.30 -7.97
N MET A 669 40.44 -4.93 -8.74
CA MET A 669 40.75 -5.64 -9.98
C MET A 669 41.16 -7.08 -9.67
N ALA A 670 40.92 -8.01 -10.58
CA ALA A 670 41.18 -9.44 -10.37
C ALA A 670 42.65 -9.72 -9.96
N VAL A 671 43.60 -8.98 -10.52
CA VAL A 671 45.04 -9.10 -10.20
C VAL A 671 45.42 -8.65 -8.79
N ASP A 672 44.62 -7.78 -8.16
CA ASP A 672 44.86 -7.29 -6.80
C ASP A 672 44.04 -8.04 -5.75
N MET A 673 43.04 -8.79 -6.21
CA MET A 673 42.04 -9.43 -5.36
C MET A 673 42.61 -10.65 -4.65
N GLU A 674 42.40 -10.70 -3.34
CA GLU A 674 42.75 -11.86 -2.53
C GLU A 674 41.76 -13.01 -2.73
N VAL A 675 42.27 -14.25 -2.78
CA VAL A 675 41.45 -15.46 -2.97
C VAL A 675 40.43 -15.63 -1.85
N ALA A 676 40.80 -15.27 -0.62
CA ALA A 676 39.87 -15.31 0.52
C ALA A 676 38.71 -14.30 0.36
N ALA A 677 38.97 -13.13 -0.23
CA ALA A 677 37.93 -12.13 -0.51
C ALA A 677 36.98 -12.61 -1.61
N TRP A 678 37.51 -13.18 -2.69
CA TRP A 678 36.74 -13.85 -3.73
C TRP A 678 35.83 -14.94 -3.17
N ARG A 679 36.40 -15.88 -2.41
CA ARG A 679 35.65 -17.00 -1.81
C ARG A 679 34.55 -16.52 -0.89
N ARG A 680 34.80 -15.48 -0.09
CA ARG A 680 33.78 -14.87 0.78
C ARG A 680 32.61 -14.33 -0.04
N THR A 681 32.87 -13.67 -1.17
CA THR A 681 31.81 -13.18 -2.05
C THR A 681 31.01 -14.31 -2.68
N GLN A 682 31.68 -15.35 -3.20
CA GLN A 682 30.97 -16.51 -3.77
C GLN A 682 30.15 -17.26 -2.72
N ALA A 683 30.71 -17.49 -1.53
CA ALA A 683 30.01 -18.13 -0.43
C ALA A 683 28.75 -17.35 -0.03
N ALA A 684 28.90 -16.04 0.20
CA ALA A 684 27.80 -15.19 0.69
C ALA A 684 26.70 -14.93 -0.35
N ASN A 685 27.05 -14.77 -1.63
CA ASN A 685 26.08 -14.35 -2.67
C ASN A 685 25.58 -15.52 -3.54
N LEU A 686 26.32 -16.63 -3.65
CA LEU A 686 26.03 -17.67 -4.63
C LEU A 686 25.82 -19.04 -3.97
N THR A 687 26.80 -19.53 -3.21
CA THR A 687 26.70 -20.83 -2.53
C THR A 687 25.57 -20.84 -1.50
N SER A 688 25.39 -19.74 -0.77
CA SER A 688 24.29 -19.56 0.19
C SER A 688 22.91 -19.75 -0.43
N ASN A 689 22.68 -19.18 -1.62
CA ASN A 689 21.43 -19.30 -2.35
C ASN A 689 21.14 -20.76 -2.71
N PHE A 690 22.14 -21.47 -3.26
CA PHE A 690 21.98 -22.88 -3.60
C PHE A 690 21.76 -23.74 -2.35
N ALA A 691 22.47 -23.45 -1.25
CA ALA A 691 22.29 -24.16 0.01
C ALA A 691 20.86 -24.02 0.54
N LEU A 692 20.30 -22.81 0.54
CA LEU A 692 18.90 -22.57 0.92
C LEU A 692 17.94 -23.28 -0.04
N MET A 693 18.22 -23.28 -1.35
CA MET A 693 17.44 -24.06 -2.32
C MET A 693 17.42 -25.54 -1.96
N ALA A 694 18.59 -26.15 -1.75
CA ALA A 694 18.69 -27.56 -1.36
C ALA A 694 17.93 -27.88 -0.06
N MET A 695 17.91 -26.95 0.90
CA MET A 695 17.18 -27.11 2.16
C MET A 695 15.64 -27.01 2.02
N VAL A 696 15.13 -26.12 1.16
CA VAL A 696 13.66 -25.88 1.04
C VAL A 696 12.98 -26.66 -0.07
N VAL A 697 13.72 -27.10 -1.10
CA VAL A 697 13.16 -27.85 -2.23
C VAL A 697 12.41 -29.11 -1.79
N PRO A 698 12.91 -29.94 -0.85
CA PRO A 698 12.17 -31.10 -0.39
C PRO A 698 10.78 -30.77 0.18
N CYS A 699 10.65 -29.72 1.01
CA CYS A 699 9.36 -29.36 1.60
C CYS A 699 8.42 -28.71 0.58
N MET A 700 8.94 -27.89 -0.34
CA MET A 700 8.16 -27.29 -1.43
C MET A 700 7.63 -28.34 -2.43
N LYS A 701 8.45 -29.34 -2.78
CA LYS A 701 7.99 -30.48 -3.61
C LYS A 701 6.94 -31.32 -2.87
N ALA A 702 7.17 -31.63 -1.60
CA ALA A 702 6.24 -32.41 -0.79
C ALA A 702 4.86 -31.73 -0.63
N GLN A 703 4.82 -30.40 -0.48
CA GLN A 703 3.56 -29.65 -0.40
C GLN A 703 2.94 -29.33 -1.78
N GLY A 704 3.58 -29.75 -2.88
CA GLY A 704 3.09 -29.59 -4.25
C GLY A 704 3.17 -28.17 -4.83
N SER A 705 3.83 -27.22 -4.17
CA SER A 705 4.02 -25.87 -4.69
C SER A 705 5.18 -25.12 -4.02
N GLY A 706 5.84 -24.23 -4.75
CA GLY A 706 6.83 -23.31 -4.18
C GLY A 706 7.31 -22.25 -5.17
N TYR A 707 7.92 -21.18 -4.65
CA TYR A 707 8.59 -20.15 -5.46
C TYR A 707 9.96 -19.81 -4.86
N ILE A 708 11.01 -19.90 -5.67
CA ILE A 708 12.36 -19.47 -5.33
C ILE A 708 12.71 -18.25 -6.17
N LEU A 709 13.02 -17.13 -5.51
CA LEU A 709 13.39 -15.90 -6.18
C LEU A 709 14.81 -15.46 -5.81
N ASN A 710 15.68 -15.38 -6.81
CA ASN A 710 17.05 -14.89 -6.67
C ASN A 710 17.15 -13.40 -6.99
N VAL A 711 17.58 -12.58 -6.02
CA VAL A 711 17.85 -11.15 -6.27
C VAL A 711 19.26 -10.98 -6.83
N SER A 712 19.36 -11.09 -8.16
CA SER A 712 20.57 -10.86 -8.94
C SER A 712 20.85 -9.35 -9.10
N SER A 713 21.50 -8.95 -10.18
CA SER A 713 21.74 -7.57 -10.57
C SER A 713 21.87 -7.51 -12.08
N TYR A 714 21.48 -6.38 -12.68
CA TYR A 714 21.74 -6.07 -14.08
C TYR A 714 23.23 -6.29 -14.45
N PHE A 715 24.13 -5.99 -13.51
CA PHE A 715 25.58 -6.18 -13.70
C PHE A 715 26.05 -7.64 -13.59
N GLY A 716 25.15 -8.60 -13.39
CA GLY A 716 25.37 -10.03 -13.62
C GLY A 716 25.09 -10.45 -15.07
N GLY A 717 24.68 -9.52 -15.93
CA GLY A 717 24.31 -9.76 -17.32
C GLY A 717 22.91 -10.35 -17.48
N GLU A 718 22.55 -10.69 -18.71
CA GLU A 718 21.29 -11.33 -19.06
C GLU A 718 21.53 -12.57 -19.92
N LYS A 719 20.46 -13.34 -20.19
CA LYS A 719 20.56 -14.58 -20.96
C LYS A 719 21.27 -14.34 -22.30
N TYR A 720 22.25 -15.17 -22.61
CA TYR A 720 23.13 -15.08 -23.77
C TYR A 720 24.07 -13.85 -23.85
N LEU A 721 23.93 -12.84 -22.99
CA LEU A 721 24.66 -11.58 -23.11
C LEU A 721 25.29 -11.14 -21.78
N ALA A 722 26.57 -11.48 -21.62
CA ALA A 722 27.36 -11.09 -20.47
C ALA A 722 27.60 -9.58 -20.42
N VAL A 723 27.94 -9.05 -19.24
CA VAL A 723 28.31 -7.65 -19.05
C VAL A 723 29.59 -7.57 -18.22
N SER A 724 30.53 -6.72 -18.63
CA SER A 724 31.75 -6.47 -17.86
C SER A 724 31.44 -5.56 -16.67
N TYR A 725 31.95 -5.89 -15.48
CA TYR A 725 31.84 -5.03 -14.31
C TYR A 725 33.20 -4.80 -13.63
N PRO A 726 34.08 -3.98 -14.21
CA PRO A 726 35.45 -3.81 -13.73
C PRO A 726 35.52 -3.34 -12.27
N ASN A 727 36.54 -3.84 -11.59
CA ASN A 727 36.82 -3.79 -10.15
C ASN A 727 35.82 -4.57 -9.29
N ARG A 728 34.92 -5.36 -9.89
CA ARG A 728 33.79 -6.04 -9.21
C ARG A 728 33.61 -7.46 -9.72
N THR A 729 34.69 -8.09 -10.14
CA THR A 729 34.68 -9.38 -10.82
C THR A 729 34.05 -10.49 -9.98
N ASP A 730 34.34 -10.56 -8.69
CA ASP A 730 33.72 -11.49 -7.72
C ASP A 730 32.20 -11.27 -7.58
N TYR A 731 31.78 -10.01 -7.49
CA TYR A 731 30.37 -9.65 -7.43
C TYR A 731 29.63 -9.97 -8.75
N ALA A 732 30.21 -9.64 -9.90
CA ALA A 732 29.62 -9.90 -11.20
C ALA A 732 29.38 -11.39 -11.42
N VAL A 733 30.37 -12.21 -11.05
CA VAL A 733 30.30 -13.67 -11.13
C VAL A 733 29.24 -14.22 -10.20
N SER A 734 29.19 -13.77 -8.93
CA SER A 734 28.16 -14.26 -8.01
C SER A 734 26.74 -13.87 -8.46
N LYS A 735 26.54 -12.65 -8.99
CA LYS A 735 25.24 -12.21 -9.54
C LYS A 735 24.86 -12.94 -10.83
N SER A 736 25.81 -13.18 -11.73
CA SER A 736 25.59 -14.01 -12.90
C SER A 736 25.19 -15.43 -12.51
N GLY A 737 25.81 -16.00 -11.47
CA GLY A 737 25.47 -17.33 -10.94
C GLY A 737 24.04 -17.40 -10.41
N GLN A 738 23.57 -16.38 -9.69
CA GLN A 738 22.18 -16.30 -9.21
C GLN A 738 21.16 -16.38 -10.35
N ARG A 739 21.42 -15.71 -11.48
CA ARG A 739 20.61 -15.79 -12.70
C ARG A 739 20.75 -17.15 -13.38
N ALA A 740 21.98 -17.63 -13.56
CA ALA A 740 22.27 -18.89 -14.23
C ALA A 740 21.64 -20.10 -13.54
N MET A 741 21.46 -20.05 -12.20
CA MET A 741 20.68 -21.04 -11.46
C MET A 741 19.21 -21.05 -11.90
N ALA A 742 18.55 -19.90 -12.03
CA ALA A 742 17.18 -19.84 -12.52
C ALA A 742 17.08 -20.42 -13.95
N GLU A 743 17.98 -20.00 -14.85
CA GLU A 743 18.01 -20.45 -16.25
C GLU A 743 18.20 -21.97 -16.38
N SER A 744 19.11 -22.55 -15.59
CA SER A 744 19.56 -23.93 -15.81
C SER A 744 18.86 -24.94 -14.90
N MET A 745 18.34 -24.51 -13.74
CA MET A 745 17.78 -25.42 -12.73
C MET A 745 16.24 -25.44 -12.72
N ALA A 746 15.56 -24.52 -13.39
CA ALA A 746 14.09 -24.48 -13.42
C ALA A 746 13.43 -25.79 -13.86
N ARG A 747 14.03 -26.47 -14.86
CA ARG A 747 13.55 -27.78 -15.33
C ARG A 747 13.60 -28.86 -14.25
N LEU A 748 14.54 -28.78 -13.32
CA LEU A 748 14.73 -29.76 -12.24
C LEU A 748 13.82 -29.48 -11.03
N LEU A 749 13.37 -28.23 -10.89
CA LEU A 749 12.54 -27.77 -9.80
C LEU A 749 11.04 -27.89 -10.09
N GLY A 750 10.64 -27.74 -11.35
CA GLY A 750 9.28 -28.04 -11.79
C GLY A 750 8.89 -29.52 -11.61
N PRO A 751 7.59 -29.86 -11.71
CA PRO A 751 6.46 -28.96 -11.97
C PRO A 751 6.00 -28.15 -10.75
N GLU A 752 6.45 -28.47 -9.54
CA GLU A 752 5.90 -27.87 -8.31
C GLU A 752 6.47 -26.48 -8.00
N ILE A 753 7.74 -26.24 -8.34
CA ILE A 753 8.48 -25.06 -7.88
C ILE A 753 8.81 -24.13 -9.05
N GLN A 754 8.36 -22.88 -8.97
CA GLN A 754 8.84 -21.80 -9.81
C GLN A 754 10.21 -21.33 -9.31
N ILE A 755 11.19 -21.15 -10.20
CA ILE A 755 12.43 -20.46 -9.87
C ILE A 755 12.65 -19.33 -10.87
N ASN A 756 12.84 -18.11 -10.37
CA ASN A 756 13.13 -16.95 -11.21
C ASN A 756 14.19 -16.06 -10.54
N ALA A 757 14.70 -15.10 -11.29
CA ALA A 757 15.54 -14.05 -10.76
C ALA A 757 14.97 -12.66 -11.03
N ILE A 758 15.41 -11.67 -10.26
CA ILE A 758 15.28 -10.25 -10.63
C ILE A 758 16.68 -9.65 -10.79
N ALA A 759 16.85 -8.78 -11.77
CA ALA A 759 18.14 -8.13 -12.07
C ALA A 759 18.00 -6.59 -12.12
N PRO A 760 17.79 -5.94 -10.96
CA PRO A 760 17.77 -4.47 -10.90
C PRO A 760 19.16 -3.88 -11.21
N GLY A 761 19.14 -2.66 -11.75
CA GLY A 761 20.33 -1.80 -11.89
C GLY A 761 20.67 -1.10 -10.58
N PRO A 762 21.19 0.14 -10.62
CA PRO A 762 21.24 1.00 -9.44
C PRO A 762 19.83 1.30 -8.94
N VAL A 763 19.62 1.16 -7.64
CA VAL A 763 18.33 1.33 -6.97
C VAL A 763 18.45 2.51 -6.02
N ASP A 764 17.54 3.46 -6.14
CA ASP A 764 17.53 4.67 -5.32
C ASP A 764 17.02 4.36 -3.90
N GLY A 765 17.78 4.83 -2.90
CA GLY A 765 17.60 4.51 -1.50
C GLY A 765 18.85 4.80 -0.65
N ASP A 766 18.74 4.57 0.65
CA ASP A 766 19.74 4.95 1.65
C ASP A 766 21.15 4.45 1.34
N ARG A 767 21.24 3.22 0.82
CA ARG A 767 22.53 2.61 0.47
C ARG A 767 23.19 3.30 -0.72
N LEU A 768 22.41 3.72 -1.73
CA LEU A 768 22.93 4.40 -2.90
C LEU A 768 23.37 5.83 -2.56
N ALA A 769 22.54 6.54 -1.79
CA ALA A 769 22.75 7.92 -1.38
C ALA A 769 23.92 8.07 -0.37
N GLY A 770 24.03 7.14 0.59
CA GLY A 770 24.94 7.24 1.72
C GLY A 770 24.29 8.00 2.89
N LEU A 771 24.34 7.43 4.09
CA LEU A 771 23.80 8.01 5.33
C LEU A 771 24.81 7.96 6.47
N GLY A 772 24.68 8.87 7.43
CA GLY A 772 25.45 8.87 8.68
C GLY A 772 26.96 9.06 8.48
N GLY A 773 27.35 9.95 7.55
CA GLY A 773 28.76 10.23 7.23
C GLY A 773 29.43 9.17 6.34
N LYS A 774 28.71 8.16 5.87
CA LYS A 774 29.23 7.16 4.92
C LYS A 774 29.04 7.68 3.48
N PRO A 775 30.06 7.57 2.61
CA PRO A 775 29.94 7.97 1.22
C PRO A 775 28.95 7.08 0.45
N GLY A 776 28.19 7.70 -0.45
CA GLY A 776 27.28 6.98 -1.36
C GLY A 776 28.01 6.06 -2.32
N LEU A 777 27.32 5.09 -2.94
CA LEU A 777 27.99 4.08 -3.78
C LEU A 777 28.71 4.68 -4.99
N PHE A 778 28.17 5.74 -5.59
CA PHE A 778 28.83 6.41 -6.72
C PHE A 778 30.12 7.12 -6.29
N GLU A 779 30.12 7.73 -5.11
CA GLU A 779 31.30 8.38 -4.54
C GLU A 779 32.36 7.36 -4.15
N ARG A 780 31.95 6.27 -3.47
CA ARG A 780 32.81 5.12 -3.16
C ARG A 780 33.45 4.54 -4.42
N ARG A 781 32.69 4.40 -5.51
CA ARG A 781 33.21 3.94 -6.80
C ARG A 781 34.12 4.97 -7.47
N GLY A 782 33.82 6.26 -7.36
CA GLY A 782 34.68 7.34 -7.85
C GLY A 782 36.06 7.31 -7.20
N ARG A 783 36.11 7.14 -5.86
CA ARG A 783 37.35 6.96 -5.10
C ARG A 783 38.16 5.75 -5.61
N LEU A 784 37.50 4.60 -5.72
CA LEU A 784 38.12 3.36 -6.19
C LEU A 784 38.68 3.47 -7.62
N ILE A 785 38.00 4.21 -8.50
CA ILE A 785 38.48 4.46 -9.87
C ILE A 785 39.79 5.24 -9.84
N LEU A 786 39.89 6.28 -9.00
CA LEU A 786 41.11 7.09 -8.89
C LEU A 786 42.28 6.31 -8.29
N GLU A 787 42.03 5.51 -7.25
CA GLU A 787 43.04 4.63 -6.64
C GLU A 787 43.61 3.65 -7.67
N ASN A 788 42.74 2.97 -8.45
CA ASN A 788 43.17 2.05 -9.49
C ASN A 788 43.86 2.75 -10.66
N LYS A 789 43.41 3.94 -11.07
CA LYS A 789 44.09 4.75 -12.10
C LYS A 789 45.52 5.08 -11.68
N ARG A 790 45.72 5.52 -10.42
CA ARG A 790 47.06 5.81 -9.89
C ARG A 790 47.92 4.55 -9.83
N LEU A 791 47.41 3.46 -9.26
CA LEU A 791 48.13 2.19 -9.17
C LEU A 791 48.52 1.66 -10.55
N ASN A 792 47.59 1.65 -11.52
CA ASN A 792 47.86 1.20 -12.89
C ASN A 792 48.89 2.09 -13.57
N ALA A 793 48.86 3.42 -13.36
CA ALA A 793 49.83 4.33 -13.94
C ALA A 793 51.25 4.11 -13.40
N VAL A 794 51.39 3.97 -12.07
CA VAL A 794 52.69 3.69 -11.44
C VAL A 794 53.21 2.31 -11.86
N HIS A 795 52.35 1.30 -11.86
CA HIS A 795 52.68 -0.04 -12.34
C HIS A 795 53.12 -0.02 -13.81
N ALA A 796 52.38 0.68 -14.67
CA ALA A 796 52.71 0.79 -16.09
C ALA A 796 54.05 1.49 -16.34
N ALA A 797 54.33 2.59 -15.65
CA ALA A 797 55.62 3.28 -15.74
C ALA A 797 56.77 2.38 -15.27
N THR A 798 56.55 1.62 -14.20
CA THR A 798 57.52 0.65 -13.66
C THR A 798 57.81 -0.46 -14.65
N ILE A 799 56.77 -1.13 -15.18
CA ILE A 799 56.94 -2.21 -16.16
C ILE A 799 57.58 -1.70 -17.45
N LYS A 800 57.21 -0.52 -17.95
CA LYS A 800 57.84 0.05 -19.15
C LYS A 800 59.33 0.34 -18.95
N ALA A 801 59.72 0.85 -17.79
CA ALA A 801 61.14 1.03 -17.44
C ALA A 801 61.89 -0.31 -17.36
N ILE A 802 61.28 -1.33 -16.73
CA ILE A 802 61.86 -2.69 -16.67
C ILE A 802 62.03 -3.27 -18.09
N ARG A 803 61.02 -3.14 -18.96
CA ARG A 803 61.08 -3.58 -20.37
C ARG A 803 62.17 -2.85 -21.17
N ARG A 804 62.51 -1.61 -20.81
CA ARG A 804 63.62 -0.84 -21.39
C ARG A 804 65.00 -1.28 -20.87
N GLY A 805 65.04 -2.12 -19.85
CA GLY A 805 66.25 -2.69 -19.24
C GLY A 805 66.69 -2.02 -17.95
N ASP A 806 65.87 -1.15 -17.34
CA ASP A 806 66.18 -0.57 -16.04
C ASP A 806 66.04 -1.61 -14.91
N ASP A 807 66.96 -1.57 -13.93
CA ASP A 807 66.94 -2.48 -12.79
C ASP A 807 65.75 -2.23 -11.84
N VAL A 808 64.96 -3.28 -11.57
CA VAL A 808 63.75 -3.20 -10.75
C VAL A 808 64.02 -2.76 -9.31
N ALA A 809 65.15 -3.17 -8.72
CA ALA A 809 65.49 -2.79 -7.36
C ALA A 809 65.85 -1.29 -7.28
N ALA A 810 66.55 -0.77 -8.29
CA ALA A 810 66.81 0.65 -8.44
C ALA A 810 65.51 1.46 -8.65
N ILE A 811 64.58 0.96 -9.45
CA ILE A 811 63.26 1.60 -9.64
C ILE A 811 62.51 1.67 -8.32
N LEU A 812 62.38 0.55 -7.60
CA LEU A 812 61.67 0.50 -6.31
C LEU A 812 62.34 1.39 -5.28
N GLY A 813 63.68 1.42 -5.21
CA GLY A 813 64.43 2.35 -4.35
C GLY A 813 64.14 3.83 -4.65
N ARG A 814 63.83 4.18 -5.89
CA ARG A 814 63.39 5.54 -6.25
C ARG A 814 61.94 5.79 -5.87
N LEU A 815 61.03 4.87 -6.22
CA LEU A 815 59.62 4.98 -5.85
C LEU A 815 59.43 5.07 -4.34
N ALA A 816 60.30 4.43 -3.55
CA ALA A 816 60.32 4.49 -2.09
C ALA A 816 60.45 5.93 -1.56
N ARG A 817 61.09 6.84 -2.31
CA ARG A 817 61.18 8.28 -1.92
C ARG A 817 59.81 8.94 -1.88
N ASN A 818 58.88 8.48 -2.74
CA ASN A 818 57.47 8.88 -2.79
C ASN A 818 57.24 10.40 -2.84
N ASP A 819 58.09 11.13 -3.56
CA ASP A 819 58.02 12.59 -3.72
C ASP A 819 57.99 12.93 -5.21
N THR A 820 56.85 13.42 -5.70
CA THR A 820 56.63 13.69 -7.13
C THR A 820 57.53 14.79 -7.68
N VAL A 821 57.85 15.82 -6.88
CA VAL A 821 58.70 16.94 -7.30
C VAL A 821 60.15 16.48 -7.41
N GLN A 822 60.62 15.72 -6.42
CA GLN A 822 61.97 15.15 -6.46
C GLN A 822 62.10 14.15 -7.62
N LEU A 823 61.12 13.25 -7.77
CA LEU A 823 61.15 12.23 -8.81
C LEU A 823 61.12 12.81 -10.22
N SER A 824 60.37 13.90 -10.45
CA SER A 824 60.28 14.55 -11.77
C SER A 824 61.56 15.24 -12.23
N HIS A 825 62.39 15.74 -11.30
CA HIS A 825 63.62 16.49 -11.62
C HIS A 825 64.91 15.66 -11.49
N ASP A 826 64.87 14.50 -10.83
CA ASP A 826 66.00 13.59 -10.75
C ASP A 826 66.23 12.88 -12.11
N LYS A 827 67.27 13.30 -12.83
CA LYS A 827 67.66 12.72 -14.14
C LYS A 827 67.98 11.23 -14.06
N ALA A 828 68.33 10.70 -12.90
CA ALA A 828 68.62 9.28 -12.72
C ALA A 828 67.33 8.43 -12.55
N THR A 829 66.17 9.06 -12.33
CA THR A 829 64.86 8.37 -12.37
C THR A 829 64.48 8.04 -13.80
N PRO A 830 63.98 6.83 -14.13
CA PRO A 830 63.54 6.48 -15.48
C PRO A 830 62.54 7.48 -16.07
N ALA A 831 62.62 7.71 -17.39
CA ALA A 831 61.82 8.73 -18.06
C ALA A 831 60.32 8.57 -17.83
N GLU A 832 59.83 7.34 -17.87
CA GLU A 832 58.44 6.96 -17.68
C GLU A 832 57.92 7.36 -16.29
N ILE A 833 58.76 7.22 -15.26
CA ILE A 833 58.44 7.58 -13.88
C ILE A 833 58.53 9.10 -13.69
N ARG A 834 59.51 9.77 -14.32
CA ARG A 834 59.60 11.24 -14.28
C ARG A 834 58.37 11.89 -14.90
N GLU A 835 57.96 11.42 -16.08
CA GLU A 835 56.77 11.91 -16.78
C GLU A 835 55.50 11.72 -15.96
N LEU A 836 55.34 10.54 -15.35
CA LEU A 836 54.23 10.27 -14.43
C LEU A 836 54.26 11.21 -13.21
N ALA A 837 55.43 11.38 -12.58
CA ALA A 837 55.58 12.25 -11.42
C ALA A 837 55.28 13.72 -11.77
N LEU A 838 55.69 14.19 -12.94
CA LEU A 838 55.35 15.51 -13.49
C LEU A 838 53.83 15.67 -13.70
N ALA A 839 53.17 14.64 -14.23
CA ALA A 839 51.72 14.66 -14.42
C ALA A 839 50.98 14.70 -13.08
N CYS A 840 51.37 13.86 -12.11
CA CYS A 840 50.78 13.85 -10.78
C CYS A 840 50.98 15.18 -10.04
N ALA A 841 52.17 15.78 -10.13
CA ALA A 841 52.47 17.08 -9.50
C ALA A 841 51.57 18.24 -9.98
N ARG A 842 50.91 18.10 -11.13
CA ARG A 842 49.98 19.11 -11.68
C ARG A 842 48.51 18.86 -11.31
N ASP A 843 48.21 17.74 -10.66
CA ASP A 843 46.84 17.23 -10.53
C ASP A 843 46.22 17.49 -9.14
N GLY A 844 46.88 18.29 -8.29
CA GLY A 844 46.44 18.64 -6.93
C GLY A 844 45.34 19.71 -6.84
N ASP A 845 44.77 19.88 -5.65
CA ASP A 845 43.74 20.88 -5.34
C ASP A 845 44.08 21.76 -4.12
N GLU A 846 45.38 21.91 -3.83
CA GLU A 846 45.96 22.61 -2.66
C GLU A 846 45.69 21.97 -1.28
N THR A 847 44.65 21.14 -1.17
CA THR A 847 44.24 20.50 0.08
C THR A 847 44.69 19.04 0.19
N CYS A 848 44.58 18.29 -0.91
CA CYS A 848 45.00 16.90 -0.97
C CYS A 848 46.53 16.76 -1.06
N THR A 849 47.00 15.51 -1.03
CA THR A 849 48.44 15.20 -1.06
C THR A 849 48.86 14.28 -2.21
N TRP A 850 47.94 13.79 -3.06
CA TRP A 850 48.29 12.89 -4.16
C TRP A 850 49.17 13.52 -5.25
N ASP A 851 49.29 14.84 -5.25
CA ASP A 851 50.12 15.63 -6.15
C ASP A 851 51.57 15.64 -5.67
N ARG A 852 51.79 15.43 -4.36
CA ARG A 852 53.10 15.35 -3.73
C ARG A 852 53.60 13.92 -3.55
N TYR A 853 52.67 12.98 -3.38
CA TYR A 853 52.95 11.57 -3.12
C TYR A 853 52.35 10.67 -4.19
N LEU A 854 53.17 9.80 -4.78
CA LEU A 854 52.73 8.86 -5.80
C LEU A 854 51.82 7.76 -5.23
N LEU A 855 52.17 7.21 -4.07
CA LEU A 855 51.55 6.04 -3.47
C LEU A 855 51.17 6.25 -2.00
N THR A 856 50.11 5.58 -1.57
CA THR A 856 49.82 5.28 -0.16
C THR A 856 50.40 3.91 0.19
N PRO A 857 50.60 3.58 1.49
CA PRO A 857 51.08 2.25 1.89
C PRO A 857 50.27 1.08 1.30
N PRO A 858 48.91 1.10 1.29
CA PRO A 858 48.14 0.02 0.69
C PRO A 858 48.36 -0.15 -0.83
N LEU A 859 48.51 0.96 -1.56
CA LEU A 859 48.79 0.90 -3.01
C LEU A 859 50.23 0.45 -3.29
N ALA A 860 51.17 0.82 -2.44
CA ALA A 860 52.57 0.39 -2.53
C ALA A 860 52.70 -1.13 -2.30
N ALA A 861 51.96 -1.69 -1.35
CA ALA A 861 51.90 -3.14 -1.15
C ALA A 861 51.28 -3.86 -2.37
N LYS A 862 50.20 -3.31 -2.96
CA LYS A 862 49.60 -3.86 -4.20
C LYS A 862 50.58 -3.82 -5.38
N LEU A 863 51.32 -2.72 -5.55
CA LEU A 863 52.36 -2.62 -6.58
C LEU A 863 53.41 -3.73 -6.44
N LEU A 864 53.94 -3.93 -5.22
CA LEU A 864 54.91 -5.01 -4.97
C LEU A 864 54.31 -6.39 -5.26
N ARG A 865 53.06 -6.65 -4.86
CA ARG A 865 52.39 -7.91 -5.17
C ARG A 865 52.27 -8.14 -6.67
N ARG A 866 51.87 -7.14 -7.46
CA ARG A 866 51.81 -7.24 -8.93
C ARG A 866 53.18 -7.57 -9.53
N LEU A 867 54.24 -6.92 -9.07
CA LEU A 867 55.61 -7.17 -9.56
C LEU A 867 56.09 -8.58 -9.18
N GLY A 868 55.85 -9.02 -7.95
CA GLY A 868 56.20 -10.36 -7.48
C GLY A 868 55.43 -11.46 -8.21
N GLN A 869 54.11 -11.30 -8.31
CA GLN A 869 53.22 -12.23 -9.02
C GLN A 869 53.50 -12.27 -10.53
N GLY A 870 53.90 -11.15 -11.14
CA GLY A 870 54.37 -11.09 -12.53
C GLY A 870 55.77 -11.69 -12.74
N GLY A 871 56.51 -11.98 -11.66
CA GLY A 871 57.84 -12.61 -11.73
C GLY A 871 59.01 -11.64 -11.84
N TRP A 872 58.75 -10.34 -11.78
CA TRP A 872 59.76 -9.28 -11.98
C TRP A 872 60.72 -9.12 -10.80
N LEU A 873 60.38 -9.68 -9.63
CA LEU A 873 61.20 -9.58 -8.41
C LEU A 873 62.02 -10.85 -8.14
N HIS A 874 61.92 -11.87 -8.99
CA HIS A 874 62.62 -13.14 -8.78
C HIS A 874 64.15 -12.92 -8.69
N GLY A 875 64.79 -13.54 -7.68
CA GLY A 875 66.22 -13.40 -7.44
C GLY A 875 66.65 -12.06 -6.82
N THR A 876 65.71 -11.16 -6.50
CA THR A 876 66.00 -9.87 -5.84
C THR A 876 65.72 -9.91 -4.34
N ALA A 877 66.33 -9.01 -3.57
CA ALA A 877 66.02 -8.83 -2.14
C ALA A 877 64.57 -8.37 -1.88
N TRP A 878 63.84 -7.94 -2.93
CA TRP A 878 62.46 -7.50 -2.85
C TRP A 878 61.44 -8.64 -2.95
N ALA A 879 61.84 -9.84 -3.37
CA ALA A 879 60.95 -10.99 -3.51
C ALA A 879 60.23 -11.33 -2.18
N ALA A 880 60.99 -11.46 -1.09
CA ALA A 880 60.46 -11.77 0.23
C ALA A 880 59.48 -10.70 0.76
N ARG A 881 59.72 -9.42 0.41
CA ARG A 881 58.83 -8.31 0.79
C ARG A 881 57.51 -8.32 0.04
N ALA A 882 57.52 -8.77 -1.22
CA ALA A 882 56.30 -8.93 -2.00
C ALA A 882 55.44 -10.09 -1.50
N GLU A 883 56.07 -11.20 -1.09
CA GLU A 883 55.39 -12.35 -0.48
C GLU A 883 54.74 -12.00 0.85
N SER A 884 55.40 -11.21 1.70
CA SER A 884 54.84 -10.74 2.97
C SER A 884 53.87 -9.56 2.83
N ALA A 885 53.59 -9.10 1.60
CA ALA A 885 52.76 -7.93 1.31
C ALA A 885 53.16 -6.67 2.10
N ALA A 886 54.47 -6.42 2.27
CA ALA A 886 54.98 -5.30 3.05
C ALA A 886 54.48 -3.95 2.52
N ASP A 887 53.90 -3.13 3.39
CA ASP A 887 53.41 -1.77 3.10
C ASP A 887 54.33 -0.66 3.66
N ASP A 888 55.40 -1.05 4.34
CA ASP A 888 56.35 -0.18 5.07
C ASP A 888 57.60 0.21 4.27
N TRP A 889 57.66 -0.10 2.97
CA TRP A 889 58.85 0.14 2.15
C TRP A 889 58.98 1.57 1.61
N LEU A 890 57.97 2.42 1.83
CA LEU A 890 58.01 3.84 1.49
C LEU A 890 58.81 4.61 2.55
N LEU A 891 59.80 5.39 2.12
CA LEU A 891 60.58 6.29 2.99
C LEU A 891 59.76 7.49 3.48
N ARG A 892 58.72 7.85 2.73
CA ARG A 892 57.81 8.96 3.03
C ARG A 892 56.39 8.56 2.67
N VAL A 893 55.44 8.81 3.56
CA VAL A 893 54.02 8.51 3.35
C VAL A 893 53.18 9.80 3.36
N PRO A 894 52.01 9.80 2.69
CA PRO A 894 51.05 10.88 2.85
C PRO A 894 50.66 11.06 4.33
N PRO A 895 50.54 12.29 4.83
CA PRO A 895 50.18 12.52 6.23
C PRO A 895 48.69 12.26 6.47
N ASP A 896 48.35 11.79 7.67
CA ASP A 896 46.97 11.40 8.04
C ASP A 896 46.03 12.61 8.27
N ASP A 897 46.58 13.81 8.47
CA ASP A 897 45.82 15.04 8.73
C ASP A 897 45.21 15.65 7.45
N ARG A 898 45.52 15.11 6.27
CA ARG A 898 45.02 15.58 4.98
C ARG A 898 44.59 14.43 4.09
N PRO A 899 43.55 14.61 3.25
CA PRO A 899 43.15 13.57 2.31
C PRO A 899 44.26 13.33 1.28
N TRP A 900 44.49 12.05 0.93
CA TRP A 900 45.37 11.75 -0.19
C TRP A 900 44.72 12.17 -1.51
N LEU A 901 43.47 11.75 -1.76
CA LEU A 901 42.74 12.06 -2.99
C LEU A 901 42.04 13.43 -2.95
N PRO A 902 42.01 14.17 -4.07
CA PRO A 902 41.24 15.40 -4.20
C PRO A 902 39.73 15.14 -4.26
N ALA A 903 38.97 15.79 -3.36
CA ALA A 903 37.52 15.61 -3.24
C ALA A 903 36.78 15.99 -4.53
N ALA A 904 37.22 17.06 -5.21
CA ALA A 904 36.63 17.49 -6.48
C ALA A 904 36.73 16.41 -7.56
N GLN A 905 37.80 15.63 -7.58
CA GLN A 905 37.96 14.56 -8.57
C GLN A 905 37.08 13.35 -8.26
N ILE A 906 36.95 13.00 -6.98
CA ILE A 906 36.03 11.95 -6.54
C ILE A 906 34.61 12.31 -6.98
N ALA A 907 34.19 13.55 -6.76
CA ALA A 907 32.89 14.05 -7.19
C ALA A 907 32.71 14.00 -8.72
N ARG A 908 33.74 14.38 -9.50
CA ARG A 908 33.72 14.29 -10.98
C ARG A 908 33.57 12.85 -11.46
N GLU A 909 34.32 11.90 -10.91
CA GLU A 909 34.20 10.49 -11.29
C GLU A 909 32.86 9.89 -10.84
N ALA A 910 32.37 10.25 -9.65
CA ALA A 910 31.04 9.86 -9.18
C ALA A 910 29.93 10.37 -10.09
N ALA A 911 30.03 11.62 -10.56
CA ALA A 911 29.09 12.22 -11.51
C ALA A 911 29.11 11.49 -12.86
N LYS A 912 30.29 11.11 -13.38
CA LYS A 912 30.42 10.30 -14.61
C LYS A 912 29.77 8.93 -14.46
N VAL A 913 29.96 8.26 -13.33
CA VAL A 913 29.32 6.96 -13.05
C VAL A 913 27.80 7.14 -13.00
N ARG A 914 27.32 8.17 -12.30
CA ARG A 914 25.87 8.48 -12.20
C ARG A 914 25.27 8.76 -13.57
N SER A 915 25.85 9.67 -14.35
CA SER A 915 25.35 10.06 -15.67
C SER A 915 25.42 8.90 -16.68
N GLY A 916 26.48 8.09 -16.61
CA GLY A 916 26.63 6.90 -17.45
C GLY A 916 25.52 5.87 -17.25
N VAL A 917 24.98 5.75 -16.04
CA VAL A 917 23.79 4.92 -15.79
C VAL A 917 22.51 5.68 -16.17
N SER A 918 22.32 6.91 -15.69
CA SER A 918 21.03 7.60 -15.82
C SER A 918 20.65 7.88 -17.28
N THR A 919 21.64 8.11 -18.15
CA THR A 919 21.43 8.29 -19.60
C THR A 919 21.00 7.01 -20.33
N GLN A 920 21.16 5.85 -19.70
CA GLN A 920 20.84 4.53 -20.25
C GLN A 920 19.54 3.95 -19.68
N LEU A 921 18.79 4.73 -18.90
CA LEU A 921 17.49 4.33 -18.35
C LEU A 921 16.37 4.77 -19.29
N HIS A 922 15.69 3.82 -19.93
CA HIS A 922 14.54 4.14 -20.80
C HIS A 922 13.41 4.87 -20.07
N LEU A 923 13.24 4.64 -18.75
CA LEU A 923 12.23 5.32 -17.94
C LEU A 923 12.73 6.66 -17.34
N GLY A 924 13.96 7.09 -17.66
CA GLY A 924 14.52 8.39 -17.28
C GLY A 924 14.87 8.57 -15.80
N LYS A 925 14.55 7.61 -14.93
CA LYS A 925 14.86 7.63 -13.49
C LYS A 925 15.29 6.27 -12.96
N MET A 926 16.14 6.28 -11.92
CA MET A 926 16.48 5.06 -11.20
C MET A 926 15.25 4.57 -10.41
N PRO A 927 14.93 3.27 -10.43
CA PRO A 927 13.84 2.75 -9.63
C PRO A 927 14.19 2.84 -8.14
N THR A 928 13.21 3.12 -7.30
CA THR A 928 13.40 3.11 -5.83
C THR A 928 13.40 1.69 -5.27
N GLU A 929 13.89 1.52 -4.03
CA GLU A 929 13.80 0.23 -3.32
C GLU A 929 12.36 -0.28 -3.24
N THR A 930 11.39 0.63 -3.02
CA THR A 930 9.96 0.29 -2.99
C THR A 930 9.44 -0.12 -4.36
N GLU A 931 9.84 0.54 -5.46
CA GLU A 931 9.40 0.18 -6.83
C GLU A 931 9.93 -1.22 -7.23
N VAL A 932 11.19 -1.52 -6.92
CA VAL A 932 11.76 -2.86 -7.17
C VAL A 932 11.08 -3.92 -6.31
N ALA A 933 10.83 -3.63 -5.03
CA ALA A 933 10.11 -4.53 -4.14
C ALA A 933 8.67 -4.77 -4.58
N GLN A 934 7.96 -3.73 -5.03
CA GLN A 934 6.60 -3.83 -5.53
C GLN A 934 6.52 -4.71 -6.78
N ALA A 935 7.42 -4.49 -7.75
CA ALA A 935 7.53 -5.37 -8.92
C ALA A 935 7.79 -6.82 -8.51
N THR A 936 8.67 -7.02 -7.52
CA THR A 936 8.99 -8.34 -6.97
C THR A 936 7.76 -9.05 -6.38
N VAL A 937 6.96 -8.34 -5.58
CA VAL A 937 5.71 -8.88 -5.02
C VAL A 937 4.74 -9.28 -6.13
N PHE A 938 4.60 -8.48 -7.19
CA PHE A 938 3.76 -8.86 -8.33
C PHE A 938 4.30 -10.08 -9.09
N PHE A 939 5.61 -10.17 -9.32
CA PHE A 939 6.20 -11.35 -9.97
C PHE A 939 6.03 -12.63 -9.16
N LEU A 940 6.01 -12.53 -7.82
CA LEU A 940 5.74 -13.66 -6.93
C LEU A 940 4.27 -14.12 -6.96
N ALA A 941 3.36 -13.33 -7.51
CA ALA A 941 1.94 -13.69 -7.61
C ALA A 941 1.65 -14.55 -8.83
N ASP A 942 2.43 -14.37 -9.88
CA ASP A 942 2.34 -15.16 -11.11
C ASP A 942 2.61 -16.65 -10.84
N ARG A 943 1.91 -17.51 -11.58
CA ARG A 943 2.00 -18.97 -11.49
C ARG A 943 2.44 -19.65 -12.79
N ALA A 944 2.79 -18.87 -13.81
CA ALA A 944 3.09 -19.37 -15.16
C ALA A 944 4.58 -19.25 -15.54
N VAL A 945 5.33 -18.36 -14.90
CA VAL A 945 6.71 -18.04 -15.26
C VAL A 945 7.69 -18.81 -14.36
N SER A 946 8.62 -19.53 -14.98
CA SER A 946 9.74 -20.21 -14.32
C SER A 946 10.93 -20.25 -15.28
N GLY A 947 12.15 -20.10 -14.76
CA GLY A 947 13.39 -20.07 -15.54
C GLY A 947 13.76 -18.71 -16.13
N GLU A 948 13.11 -17.63 -15.68
CA GLU A 948 13.26 -16.29 -16.24
C GLU A 948 13.97 -15.31 -15.30
N THR A 949 14.42 -14.18 -15.86
CA THR A 949 14.98 -13.05 -15.09
C THR A 949 14.21 -11.79 -15.38
N PHE A 950 13.47 -11.27 -14.40
CA PHE A 950 12.76 -10.01 -14.52
C PHE A 950 13.70 -8.81 -14.39
N MET A 951 13.39 -7.71 -15.07
CA MET A 951 14.26 -6.53 -15.18
C MET A 951 13.63 -5.25 -14.57
N PRO A 952 13.38 -5.18 -13.25
CA PRO A 952 12.87 -3.97 -12.59
C PRO A 952 13.99 -2.92 -12.42
N SER A 953 14.53 -2.42 -13.53
CA SER A 953 15.78 -1.65 -13.58
C SER A 953 15.62 -0.17 -13.95
N GLY A 954 14.38 0.31 -14.18
CA GLY A 954 14.15 1.60 -14.82
C GLY A 954 14.34 1.57 -16.35
N GLY A 955 14.31 0.36 -16.93
CA GLY A 955 14.63 0.15 -18.35
C GLY A 955 16.11 0.39 -18.65
N LEU A 956 17.00 -0.04 -17.76
CA LEU A 956 18.45 0.06 -17.96
C LEU A 956 18.89 -0.74 -19.18
N ASN A 957 19.55 -0.08 -20.12
CA ASN A 957 20.05 -0.69 -21.35
C ASN A 957 21.50 -0.27 -21.62
N VAL A 958 22.43 -1.10 -21.14
CA VAL A 958 23.86 -1.01 -21.46
C VAL A 958 24.09 -1.81 -22.75
N GLU A 959 24.40 -1.14 -23.86
CA GLU A 959 24.70 -1.82 -25.13
C GLU A 959 26.06 -2.51 -25.10
N ARG A 960 26.11 -3.77 -25.57
CA ARG A 960 27.33 -4.59 -25.69
C ARG A 960 27.12 -5.75 -26.65
N SER A 961 28.22 -6.40 -27.05
CA SER A 961 28.24 -7.50 -28.04
C SER A 961 28.93 -8.78 -27.53
N THR A 962 28.94 -8.97 -26.22
CA THR A 962 29.54 -10.09 -25.48
C THR A 962 28.58 -11.28 -25.41
N THR A 963 28.19 -11.77 -26.59
CA THR A 963 27.32 -12.94 -26.73
C THR A 963 28.09 -14.25 -26.71
N GLU A 964 27.44 -15.33 -26.22
CA GLU A 964 27.89 -16.71 -26.51
C GLU A 964 27.84 -16.94 -28.03
N ARG A 965 28.85 -17.61 -28.58
CA ARG A 965 28.97 -17.93 -30.01
C ARG A 965 29.31 -19.39 -30.21
N GLU A 966 28.84 -19.97 -31.30
CA GLU A 966 29.27 -21.30 -31.73
C GLU A 966 30.37 -21.19 -32.80
N LEU A 967 31.40 -22.02 -32.67
CA LEU A 967 32.59 -21.91 -33.50
C LEU A 967 32.38 -22.52 -34.89
N PHE A 968 32.51 -21.68 -35.93
CA PHE A 968 32.59 -22.12 -37.33
C PHE A 968 33.75 -21.47 -38.11
N GLY A 969 34.77 -20.94 -37.41
CA GLY A 969 35.91 -20.24 -38.01
C GLY A 969 37.26 -20.89 -37.71
N SER A 970 38.29 -20.50 -38.47
CA SER A 970 39.68 -20.96 -38.28
C SER A 970 40.66 -19.79 -38.23
N PRO A 971 41.75 -19.88 -37.43
CA PRO A 971 42.83 -18.90 -37.47
C PRO A 971 43.61 -18.99 -38.79
N LYS A 972 44.19 -17.86 -39.25
CA LYS A 972 45.11 -17.87 -40.40
C LYS A 972 46.40 -18.61 -40.05
N ALA A 973 46.97 -19.35 -41.02
CA ALA A 973 48.22 -20.10 -40.84
C ALA A 973 49.39 -19.19 -40.38
N GLU A 974 49.51 -17.99 -40.94
CA GLU A 974 50.51 -16.97 -40.55
C GLU A 974 50.42 -16.58 -39.06
N ARG A 975 49.21 -16.57 -38.48
CA ARG A 975 49.00 -16.28 -37.07
C ARG A 975 49.47 -17.45 -36.20
N LEU A 976 49.18 -18.68 -36.62
CA LEU A 976 49.60 -19.88 -35.91
C LEU A 976 51.12 -20.08 -35.97
N ALA A 977 51.78 -19.71 -37.06
CA ALA A 977 53.23 -19.79 -37.18
C ALA A 977 53.98 -18.98 -36.12
N LYS A 978 53.35 -17.95 -35.53
CA LYS A 978 53.93 -17.17 -34.41
C LYS A 978 54.06 -17.97 -33.11
N MET A 979 53.45 -19.16 -33.02
CA MET A 979 53.58 -20.06 -31.88
C MET A 979 54.91 -20.83 -31.88
N ALA A 980 55.59 -20.92 -33.02
CA ALA A 980 56.84 -21.67 -33.11
C ALA A 980 57.87 -21.14 -32.10
N GLY A 981 58.52 -22.06 -31.38
CA GLY A 981 59.50 -21.75 -30.34
C GLY A 981 58.94 -21.22 -29.01
N SER A 982 57.61 -21.11 -28.86
CA SER A 982 56.99 -20.62 -27.63
C SER A 982 56.79 -21.72 -26.56
N THR A 983 56.59 -21.30 -25.31
CA THR A 983 56.14 -22.18 -24.21
C THR A 983 54.63 -22.03 -24.01
N VAL A 984 53.89 -23.12 -23.86
CA VAL A 984 52.44 -23.12 -23.59
C VAL A 984 52.14 -23.90 -22.33
N TRP A 985 51.18 -23.44 -21.52
CA TRP A 985 50.74 -24.14 -20.32
C TRP A 985 49.32 -24.69 -20.46
N LEU A 986 49.14 -25.95 -20.09
CA LEU A 986 47.86 -26.65 -20.04
C LEU A 986 47.55 -27.02 -18.58
N LEU A 987 46.61 -26.34 -17.95
CA LEU A 987 46.26 -26.52 -16.54
C LEU A 987 44.94 -27.30 -16.45
N GLY A 988 44.98 -28.53 -15.96
CA GLY A 988 43.83 -29.42 -15.99
C GLY A 988 44.17 -30.86 -15.65
N GLU A 989 43.13 -31.68 -15.49
CA GLU A 989 43.28 -33.07 -15.06
C GLU A 989 42.35 -34.03 -15.82
N HIS A 990 41.05 -33.98 -15.57
CA HIS A 990 40.13 -35.03 -16.07
C HIS A 990 39.82 -34.99 -17.58
N LEU A 991 40.05 -33.88 -18.27
CA LEU A 991 39.76 -33.71 -19.71
C LEU A 991 40.90 -34.24 -20.59
N VAL A 992 41.27 -35.51 -20.41
CA VAL A 992 42.47 -36.11 -20.99
C VAL A 992 42.50 -36.01 -22.52
N ASP A 993 41.43 -36.42 -23.21
CA ASP A 993 41.35 -36.40 -24.68
C ASP A 993 41.51 -34.98 -25.25
N HIS A 994 40.83 -34.02 -24.64
CA HIS A 994 40.83 -32.61 -25.02
C HIS A 994 42.22 -31.98 -24.85
N LEU A 995 42.87 -32.23 -23.71
CA LEU A 995 44.20 -31.74 -23.42
C LEU A 995 45.26 -32.42 -24.30
N ALA A 996 45.13 -33.72 -24.58
CA ALA A 996 46.02 -34.46 -25.47
C ALA A 996 45.92 -33.98 -26.92
N ALA A 997 44.72 -33.79 -27.45
CA ALA A 997 44.51 -33.25 -28.78
C ALA A 997 45.04 -31.81 -28.93
N THR A 998 44.88 -31.00 -27.89
CA THR A 998 45.43 -29.63 -27.83
C THR A 998 46.96 -29.66 -27.80
N ALA A 999 47.56 -30.52 -26.98
CA ALA A 999 49.01 -30.68 -26.92
C ALA A 999 49.59 -31.11 -28.26
N LYS A 1000 48.95 -32.10 -28.92
CA LYS A 1000 49.32 -32.52 -30.27
C LYS A 1000 49.27 -31.36 -31.28
N ALA A 1001 48.16 -30.63 -31.31
CA ALA A 1001 47.99 -29.50 -32.23
C ALA A 1001 49.03 -28.38 -32.01
N LEU A 1002 49.50 -28.20 -30.77
CA LEU A 1002 50.58 -27.27 -30.44
C LEU A 1002 51.96 -27.79 -30.86
N LEU A 1003 52.24 -29.08 -30.64
CA LEU A 1003 53.49 -29.73 -31.08
C LEU A 1003 53.64 -29.69 -32.61
N ASP A 1004 52.54 -29.83 -33.34
CA ASP A 1004 52.49 -29.70 -34.81
C ASP A 1004 52.83 -28.27 -35.29
N LEU A 1005 52.74 -27.25 -34.42
CA LEU A 1005 53.15 -25.87 -34.68
C LEU A 1005 54.59 -25.56 -34.21
N ASP A 1006 55.36 -26.57 -33.85
CA ASP A 1006 56.75 -26.45 -33.39
C ASP A 1006 56.93 -25.54 -32.15
N VAL A 1007 56.00 -25.61 -31.20
CA VAL A 1007 56.20 -25.00 -29.87
C VAL A 1007 57.43 -25.62 -29.19
N ALA A 1008 58.21 -24.81 -28.49
CA ALA A 1008 59.41 -25.29 -27.81
C ALA A 1008 59.09 -26.19 -26.63
N ARG A 1009 58.02 -25.88 -25.89
CA ARG A 1009 57.65 -26.61 -24.68
C ARG A 1009 56.15 -26.51 -24.37
N ILE A 1010 55.60 -27.60 -23.85
CA ILE A 1010 54.27 -27.66 -23.25
C ILE A 1010 54.44 -28.03 -21.78
N VAL A 1011 53.94 -27.20 -20.87
CA VAL A 1011 53.92 -27.49 -19.44
C VAL A 1011 52.50 -27.84 -19.03
N VAL A 1012 52.30 -29.09 -18.63
CA VAL A 1012 51.01 -29.55 -18.10
C VAL A 1012 51.06 -29.41 -16.59
N ILE A 1013 50.10 -28.70 -16.01
CA ILE A 1013 49.96 -28.56 -14.55
C ILE A 1013 48.69 -29.30 -14.14
N ALA A 1014 48.87 -30.49 -13.55
CA ALA A 1014 47.80 -31.31 -12.99
C ALA A 1014 47.64 -31.03 -11.49
N ASP A 1015 46.48 -31.33 -10.91
CA ASP A 1015 46.25 -31.12 -9.47
C ASP A 1015 46.73 -32.35 -8.67
N SER A 1016 46.63 -33.56 -9.23
CA SER A 1016 47.08 -34.80 -8.60
C SER A 1016 48.15 -35.56 -9.39
N ASP A 1017 48.92 -36.40 -8.70
CA ASP A 1017 49.89 -37.32 -9.32
C ASP A 1017 49.22 -38.28 -10.31
N ALA A 1018 48.01 -38.76 -9.99
CA ALA A 1018 47.24 -39.65 -10.86
C ALA A 1018 46.81 -38.95 -12.15
N GLY A 1019 46.34 -37.72 -12.03
CA GLY A 1019 46.01 -36.86 -13.16
C GLY A 1019 47.21 -36.57 -14.06
N GLY A 1020 48.34 -36.22 -13.44
CA GLY A 1020 49.61 -36.01 -14.14
C GLY A 1020 50.08 -37.26 -14.90
N ALA A 1021 49.97 -38.43 -14.29
CA ALA A 1021 50.31 -39.71 -14.93
C ALA A 1021 49.40 -40.03 -16.11
N ALA A 1022 48.08 -39.81 -15.99
CA ALA A 1022 47.12 -40.02 -17.06
C ALA A 1022 47.39 -39.11 -18.28
N LEU A 1023 47.67 -37.83 -18.03
CA LEU A 1023 48.01 -36.87 -19.09
C LEU A 1023 49.36 -37.17 -19.73
N SER A 1024 50.36 -37.59 -18.94
CA SER A 1024 51.65 -38.05 -19.45
C SER A 1024 51.51 -39.25 -20.39
N ALA A 1025 50.65 -40.21 -20.05
CA ALA A 1025 50.39 -41.38 -20.89
C ALA A 1025 49.63 -41.04 -22.19
N ALA A 1026 48.78 -40.01 -22.18
CA ALA A 1026 47.97 -39.61 -23.33
C ALA A 1026 48.67 -38.64 -24.29
N ILE A 1027 49.68 -37.89 -23.82
CA ILE A 1027 50.39 -36.87 -24.61
C ILE A 1027 51.71 -37.43 -25.14
N ASP A 1028 51.77 -37.73 -26.45
CA ASP A 1028 53.00 -38.15 -27.12
C ASP A 1028 53.86 -36.93 -27.55
N GLY A 1029 54.75 -36.47 -26.65
CA GLY A 1029 55.55 -35.27 -26.89
C GLY A 1029 57.03 -35.32 -26.47
N GLY A 1030 57.49 -36.44 -25.91
CA GLY A 1030 58.89 -36.63 -25.48
C GLY A 1030 59.39 -35.53 -24.55
N ALA A 1031 60.64 -35.08 -24.73
CA ALA A 1031 61.27 -34.06 -23.88
C ALA A 1031 60.69 -32.63 -24.03
N ARG A 1032 59.71 -32.41 -24.92
CA ARG A 1032 59.04 -31.10 -25.08
C ARG A 1032 57.83 -30.94 -24.14
N VAL A 1033 57.39 -32.02 -23.49
CA VAL A 1033 56.25 -32.01 -22.57
C VAL A 1033 56.75 -32.21 -21.15
N GLU A 1034 56.44 -31.26 -20.28
CA GLU A 1034 56.78 -31.29 -18.85
C GLU A 1034 55.50 -31.41 -18.03
N ILE A 1035 55.47 -32.30 -17.05
CA ILE A 1035 54.34 -32.46 -16.13
C ILE A 1035 54.73 -31.91 -14.76
N LEU A 1036 53.94 -30.98 -14.23
CA LEU A 1036 54.00 -30.49 -12.86
C LEU A 1036 52.72 -30.87 -12.13
N VAL A 1037 52.87 -31.25 -10.86
CA VAL A 1037 51.74 -31.52 -9.96
C VAL A 1037 51.62 -30.37 -8.97
N ALA A 1038 50.47 -29.70 -8.96
CA ALA A 1038 50.23 -28.51 -8.15
C ALA A 1038 49.90 -28.83 -6.68
N GLY A 1039 49.28 -29.98 -6.41
CA GLY A 1039 48.72 -30.30 -5.10
C GLY A 1039 47.76 -29.21 -4.63
N ASP A 1040 47.91 -28.75 -3.39
CA ASP A 1040 47.02 -27.76 -2.79
C ASP A 1040 47.28 -26.31 -3.24
N ASN A 1041 48.43 -26.04 -3.91
CA ASN A 1041 48.88 -24.68 -4.22
C ASN A 1041 49.20 -24.44 -5.70
N LEU A 1042 48.13 -24.23 -6.48
CA LEU A 1042 48.18 -23.92 -7.90
C LEU A 1042 49.04 -22.69 -8.24
N GLU A 1043 48.93 -21.61 -7.47
CA GLU A 1043 49.71 -20.39 -7.70
C GLU A 1043 51.21 -20.63 -7.55
N ALA A 1044 51.62 -21.46 -6.58
CA ALA A 1044 53.03 -21.83 -6.42
C ALA A 1044 53.53 -22.69 -7.59
N ALA A 1045 52.71 -23.62 -8.08
CA ALA A 1045 53.06 -24.43 -9.24
C ALA A 1045 53.22 -23.58 -10.52
N MET A 1046 52.36 -22.57 -10.71
CA MET A 1046 52.52 -21.59 -11.79
C MET A 1046 53.80 -20.75 -11.62
N ALA A 1047 54.11 -20.32 -10.39
CA ALA A 1047 55.35 -19.59 -10.11
C ALA A 1047 56.61 -20.43 -10.38
N ASP A 1048 56.59 -21.71 -10.02
CA ASP A 1048 57.66 -22.68 -10.29
C ASP A 1048 57.81 -22.94 -11.80
N ALA A 1049 56.70 -23.16 -12.51
CA ALA A 1049 56.68 -23.31 -13.96
C ALA A 1049 57.32 -22.09 -14.67
N ARG A 1050 56.98 -20.88 -14.22
CA ARG A 1050 57.58 -19.64 -14.72
C ARG A 1050 59.08 -19.57 -14.42
N ALA A 1051 59.49 -19.91 -13.20
CA ALA A 1051 60.89 -19.85 -12.80
C ALA A 1051 61.77 -20.82 -13.61
N ARG A 1052 61.25 -22.02 -13.94
CA ARG A 1052 61.96 -23.04 -14.70
C ARG A 1052 61.96 -22.80 -16.21
N TRP A 1053 60.82 -22.36 -16.76
CA TRP A 1053 60.59 -22.40 -18.21
C TRP A 1053 60.11 -21.07 -18.81
N GLY A 1054 60.12 -20.00 -18.03
CA GLY A 1054 59.78 -18.66 -18.48
C GLY A 1054 58.28 -18.40 -18.59
N ILE A 1055 57.94 -17.23 -19.13
CA ILE A 1055 56.57 -16.78 -19.32
C ILE A 1055 55.95 -17.51 -20.54
N PRO A 1056 54.75 -18.11 -20.41
CA PRO A 1056 54.10 -18.80 -21.52
C PRO A 1056 53.46 -17.82 -22.50
N ALA A 1057 53.44 -18.18 -23.79
CA ALA A 1057 52.65 -17.47 -24.81
C ALA A 1057 51.15 -17.74 -24.66
N THR A 1058 50.78 -18.94 -24.20
CA THR A 1058 49.37 -19.32 -24.00
C THR A 1058 49.20 -20.07 -22.69
N ILE A 1059 48.13 -19.77 -21.95
CA ILE A 1059 47.69 -20.53 -20.78
C ILE A 1059 46.26 -21.02 -21.04
N VAL A 1060 46.06 -22.34 -20.98
CA VAL A 1060 44.74 -22.97 -21.07
C VAL A 1060 44.37 -23.48 -19.69
N SER A 1061 43.29 -22.96 -19.11
CA SER A 1061 42.79 -23.35 -17.80
C SER A 1061 41.51 -24.15 -17.96
N THR A 1062 41.50 -25.40 -17.51
CA THR A 1062 40.35 -26.30 -17.55
C THR A 1062 39.89 -26.70 -16.15
N PRO A 1063 38.65 -27.20 -16.02
CA PRO A 1063 38.19 -27.79 -14.77
C PRO A 1063 38.92 -29.09 -14.47
N VAL A 1064 39.02 -29.43 -13.19
CA VAL A 1064 39.85 -30.55 -12.71
C VAL A 1064 39.06 -31.81 -12.40
N ARG A 1065 37.75 -31.68 -12.14
CA ARG A 1065 36.87 -32.81 -11.86
C ARG A 1065 35.64 -32.79 -12.77
N PRO A 1066 35.08 -33.96 -13.10
CA PRO A 1066 33.77 -34.05 -13.74
C PRO A 1066 32.67 -33.43 -12.88
N LEU A 1067 31.60 -32.97 -13.51
CA LEU A 1067 30.45 -32.42 -12.79
C LEU A 1067 29.61 -33.52 -12.11
N PRO A 1068 29.02 -33.23 -10.94
CA PRO A 1068 28.01 -34.09 -10.34
C PRO A 1068 26.79 -34.30 -11.25
N THR A 1069 26.23 -35.51 -11.25
CA THR A 1069 25.11 -35.87 -12.13
C THR A 1069 23.72 -35.63 -11.51
N LYS A 1070 23.62 -35.57 -10.17
CA LYS A 1070 22.37 -35.33 -9.41
C LYS A 1070 22.41 -33.96 -8.72
N LEU A 1071 21.28 -33.25 -8.70
CA LEU A 1071 21.12 -31.96 -8.00
C LEU A 1071 20.14 -32.05 -6.83
N PHE A 1072 18.84 -32.22 -7.09
CA PHE A 1072 17.81 -32.11 -6.05
C PHE A 1072 17.11 -33.43 -5.67
N ASP A 1073 17.30 -34.50 -6.45
CA ASP A 1073 16.55 -35.75 -6.28
C ASP A 1073 17.38 -36.87 -5.64
N GLY A 1074 16.77 -37.55 -4.65
CA GLY A 1074 17.30 -38.77 -4.03
C GLY A 1074 18.26 -38.55 -2.86
N ALA A 1075 18.75 -39.66 -2.28
CA ALA A 1075 19.65 -39.65 -1.13
C ALA A 1075 21.04 -39.03 -1.41
N ASP A 1076 21.39 -38.86 -2.69
CA ASP A 1076 22.66 -38.28 -3.15
C ASP A 1076 22.47 -36.86 -3.72
N ALA A 1077 21.45 -36.12 -3.27
CA ALA A 1077 21.23 -34.73 -3.69
C ALA A 1077 22.44 -33.85 -3.31
N LEU A 1078 22.75 -32.87 -4.16
CA LEU A 1078 23.88 -31.99 -3.99
C LEU A 1078 23.57 -30.99 -2.87
N ASP A 1079 24.33 -31.05 -1.78
CA ASP A 1079 24.21 -30.11 -0.67
C ASP A 1079 25.00 -28.81 -0.93
N GLY A 1080 24.86 -27.84 -0.01
CA GLY A 1080 25.53 -26.55 -0.12
C GLY A 1080 27.05 -26.64 -0.14
N ALA A 1081 27.64 -27.57 0.62
CA ALA A 1081 29.09 -27.75 0.68
C ALA A 1081 29.63 -28.34 -0.63
N SER A 1082 28.96 -29.34 -1.18
CA SER A 1082 29.30 -30.00 -2.44
C SER A 1082 29.13 -29.05 -3.64
N PHE A 1083 28.08 -28.22 -3.65
CA PHE A 1083 27.96 -27.15 -4.63
C PHE A 1083 29.06 -26.09 -4.47
N GLY A 1084 29.48 -25.79 -3.23
CA GLY A 1084 30.66 -24.98 -2.96
C GLY A 1084 31.93 -25.53 -3.62
N ALA A 1085 32.11 -26.86 -3.63
CA ALA A 1085 33.20 -27.51 -4.35
C ALA A 1085 33.08 -27.34 -5.88
N VAL A 1086 31.87 -27.43 -6.44
CA VAL A 1086 31.63 -27.11 -7.87
C VAL A 1086 32.05 -25.68 -8.20
N VAL A 1087 31.69 -24.70 -7.36
CA VAL A 1087 32.12 -23.30 -7.52
C VAL A 1087 33.64 -23.16 -7.42
N GLU A 1088 34.28 -23.87 -6.50
CA GLU A 1088 35.73 -23.84 -6.32
C GLU A 1088 36.46 -24.38 -7.57
N ASP A 1089 36.07 -25.56 -8.03
CA ASP A 1089 36.72 -26.29 -9.13
C ASP A 1089 36.51 -25.62 -10.49
N ASN A 1090 35.39 -24.90 -10.67
CA ASN A 1090 34.96 -24.40 -11.98
C ASN A 1090 34.91 -22.87 -12.10
N LEU A 1091 35.01 -22.12 -10.99
CA LEU A 1091 35.01 -20.65 -11.03
C LEU A 1091 36.23 -20.09 -10.28
N THR A 1092 36.42 -20.49 -9.01
CA THR A 1092 37.56 -20.01 -8.23
C THR A 1092 38.89 -20.45 -8.83
N ARG A 1093 38.99 -21.68 -9.35
CA ARG A 1093 40.17 -22.16 -10.07
C ARG A 1093 40.57 -21.22 -11.21
N HIS A 1094 39.63 -20.88 -12.10
CA HIS A 1094 39.91 -19.98 -13.21
C HIS A 1094 40.32 -18.59 -12.73
N PHE A 1095 39.69 -18.07 -11.67
CA PHE A 1095 40.11 -16.82 -11.05
C PHE A 1095 41.56 -16.88 -10.52
N ARG A 1096 41.94 -17.96 -9.82
CA ARG A 1096 43.31 -18.16 -9.29
C ARG A 1096 44.36 -18.20 -10.39
N VAL A 1097 44.06 -18.86 -11.51
CA VAL A 1097 44.95 -18.85 -12.70
C VAL A 1097 45.00 -17.46 -13.31
N ALA A 1098 43.84 -16.87 -13.55
CA ALA A 1098 43.70 -15.63 -14.28
C ALA A 1098 44.34 -14.43 -13.57
N ARG A 1099 44.28 -14.36 -12.23
CA ARG A 1099 44.88 -13.25 -11.48
C ARG A 1099 46.40 -13.19 -11.63
N LEU A 1100 47.06 -14.33 -11.87
CA LEU A 1100 48.49 -14.40 -12.16
C LEU A 1100 48.77 -14.22 -13.64
N ALA A 1101 48.05 -14.96 -14.50
CA ALA A 1101 48.22 -14.93 -15.95
C ALA A 1101 48.06 -13.52 -16.53
N SER A 1102 47.19 -12.70 -15.93
CA SER A 1102 46.94 -11.32 -16.37
C SER A 1102 48.11 -10.35 -16.11
N LEU A 1103 49.17 -10.81 -15.44
CA LEU A 1103 50.40 -10.07 -15.18
C LEU A 1103 51.59 -10.53 -16.05
N TYR A 1104 51.35 -11.44 -17.00
CA TYR A 1104 52.37 -12.03 -17.86
C TYR A 1104 52.38 -11.40 -19.25
N ASP A 1105 53.52 -10.82 -19.63
CA ASP A 1105 53.66 -10.11 -20.91
C ASP A 1105 53.58 -11.07 -22.10
N GLY A 1106 52.78 -10.70 -23.11
CA GLY A 1106 52.65 -11.45 -24.34
C GLY A 1106 51.83 -12.75 -24.21
N THR A 1107 51.28 -13.04 -23.03
CA THR A 1107 50.44 -14.22 -22.78
C THR A 1107 49.02 -14.05 -23.29
N GLN A 1108 48.40 -15.13 -23.77
CA GLN A 1108 46.97 -15.24 -24.05
C GLN A 1108 46.34 -16.24 -23.08
N LEU A 1109 45.23 -15.87 -22.44
CA LEU A 1109 44.53 -16.69 -21.47
C LEU A 1109 43.26 -17.30 -22.08
N VAL A 1110 43.14 -18.62 -21.98
CA VAL A 1110 41.97 -19.38 -22.43
C VAL A 1110 41.36 -20.11 -21.24
N LEU A 1111 40.10 -19.80 -20.93
CA LEU A 1111 39.33 -20.43 -19.87
C LEU A 1111 38.37 -21.45 -20.48
N VAL A 1112 38.26 -22.64 -19.90
CA VAL A 1112 37.44 -23.72 -20.45
C VAL A 1112 36.32 -24.06 -19.48
N SER A 1113 35.06 -23.96 -19.92
CA SER A 1113 33.92 -24.40 -19.13
C SER A 1113 33.67 -25.91 -19.28
N PRO A 1114 32.92 -26.54 -18.35
CA PRO A 1114 32.88 -28.00 -18.22
C PRO A 1114 32.29 -28.75 -19.42
N ASP A 1115 32.66 -30.03 -19.48
CA ASP A 1115 32.12 -31.06 -20.36
C ASP A 1115 31.02 -31.88 -19.67
N VAL A 1116 30.23 -32.60 -20.46
CA VAL A 1116 29.27 -33.60 -20.02
C VAL A 1116 29.58 -34.92 -20.73
N ALA A 1117 29.76 -35.99 -19.95
CA ALA A 1117 30.11 -37.29 -20.52
C ALA A 1117 29.09 -37.76 -21.57
N MET A 1118 29.59 -38.24 -22.72
CA MET A 1118 28.78 -38.80 -23.80
C MET A 1118 27.83 -39.89 -23.27
N GLY A 1119 26.54 -39.74 -23.56
CA GLY A 1119 25.51 -40.69 -23.13
C GLY A 1119 25.02 -40.52 -21.69
N ASP A 1120 25.44 -39.48 -20.96
CA ASP A 1120 24.87 -39.17 -19.65
C ASP A 1120 23.36 -38.91 -19.76
N ALA A 1121 22.58 -39.82 -19.15
CA ALA A 1121 21.13 -39.72 -19.09
C ALA A 1121 20.66 -38.64 -18.09
N GLY A 1122 21.51 -38.22 -17.15
CA GLY A 1122 21.22 -37.23 -16.13
C GLY A 1122 21.06 -35.82 -16.69
N THR A 1123 20.02 -35.11 -16.24
CA THR A 1123 19.82 -33.68 -16.56
C THR A 1123 20.68 -32.74 -15.71
N GLY A 1124 21.30 -33.25 -14.64
CA GLY A 1124 22.01 -32.45 -13.64
C GLY A 1124 23.36 -31.91 -14.11
N ALA A 1125 24.25 -32.78 -14.61
CA ALA A 1125 25.56 -32.37 -15.10
C ALA A 1125 25.43 -31.35 -16.25
N PHE A 1126 24.51 -31.60 -17.19
CA PHE A 1126 24.21 -30.68 -18.27
C PHE A 1126 23.71 -29.30 -17.78
N ALA A 1127 22.87 -29.27 -16.76
CA ALA A 1127 22.43 -28.02 -16.13
C ALA A 1127 23.58 -27.29 -15.43
N LEU A 1128 24.44 -28.00 -14.70
CA LEU A 1128 25.61 -27.43 -14.02
C LEU A 1128 26.63 -26.88 -15.01
N ALA A 1129 26.92 -27.58 -16.11
CA ALA A 1129 27.84 -27.10 -17.14
C ALA A 1129 27.32 -25.79 -17.77
N ASN A 1130 26.04 -25.74 -18.09
CA ASN A 1130 25.37 -24.56 -18.62
C ASN A 1130 25.29 -23.40 -17.60
N PHE A 1131 25.17 -23.71 -16.31
CA PHE A 1131 25.30 -22.76 -15.21
C PHE A 1131 26.71 -22.17 -15.13
N VAL A 1132 27.75 -23.02 -15.12
CA VAL A 1132 29.15 -22.59 -15.08
C VAL A 1132 29.47 -21.75 -16.32
N LYS A 1133 29.05 -22.19 -17.52
CA LYS A 1133 29.25 -21.45 -18.77
C LYS A 1133 28.78 -20.00 -18.68
N THR A 1134 27.54 -19.79 -18.21
CA THR A 1134 26.98 -18.44 -18.02
C THR A 1134 27.77 -17.65 -16.98
N THR A 1135 28.05 -18.27 -15.83
CA THR A 1135 28.72 -17.62 -14.70
C THR A 1135 30.17 -17.23 -15.00
N LEU A 1136 30.91 -18.12 -15.67
CA LEU A 1136 32.29 -17.88 -16.10
C LEU A 1136 32.35 -16.83 -17.21
N HIS A 1137 31.31 -16.67 -18.03
CA HIS A 1137 31.32 -15.63 -19.06
C HIS A 1137 31.29 -14.21 -18.45
N ALA A 1138 30.62 -14.02 -17.31
CA ALA A 1138 30.70 -12.76 -16.56
C ALA A 1138 32.12 -12.48 -16.05
N PHE A 1139 32.85 -13.52 -15.63
CA PHE A 1139 34.27 -13.42 -15.27
C PHE A 1139 35.11 -13.00 -16.48
N THR A 1140 35.01 -13.76 -17.58
CA THR A 1140 35.74 -13.57 -18.82
C THR A 1140 35.54 -12.16 -19.40
N ALA A 1141 34.29 -11.70 -19.49
CA ALA A 1141 33.96 -10.37 -20.02
C ALA A 1141 34.50 -9.25 -19.12
N THR A 1142 34.44 -9.42 -17.79
CA THR A 1142 34.95 -8.42 -16.85
C THR A 1142 36.47 -8.34 -16.88
N LEU A 1143 37.14 -9.49 -16.83
CA LEU A 1143 38.59 -9.57 -16.83
C LEU A 1143 39.20 -9.05 -18.13
N ALA A 1144 38.56 -9.29 -19.28
CA ALA A 1144 39.02 -8.73 -20.56
C ALA A 1144 39.13 -7.20 -20.50
N VAL A 1145 38.12 -6.52 -19.95
CA VAL A 1145 38.12 -5.04 -19.81
C VAL A 1145 39.11 -4.58 -18.72
N GLU A 1146 39.31 -5.36 -17.67
CA GLU A 1146 40.34 -5.07 -16.67
C GLU A 1146 41.75 -5.17 -17.24
N ASN A 1147 42.03 -6.22 -18.03
CA ASN A 1147 43.34 -6.45 -18.61
C ASN A 1147 43.73 -5.40 -19.65
N GLU A 1148 42.78 -4.88 -20.42
CA GLU A 1148 43.00 -3.72 -21.31
C GLU A 1148 43.45 -2.46 -20.55
N ARG A 1149 43.17 -2.36 -19.25
CA ARG A 1149 43.59 -1.24 -18.39
C ARG A 1149 44.94 -1.49 -17.72
N LEU A 1150 45.49 -2.70 -17.85
CA LEU A 1150 46.81 -3.08 -17.34
C LEU A 1150 47.84 -2.97 -18.46
N VAL A 1151 49.09 -2.69 -18.08
CA VAL A 1151 50.23 -2.57 -19.01
C VAL A 1151 50.59 -3.88 -19.73
N HIS A 1152 50.10 -5.01 -19.22
CA HIS A 1152 50.33 -6.34 -19.77
C HIS A 1152 49.38 -6.67 -20.93
N ASP A 1153 48.18 -6.05 -20.95
CA ASP A 1153 47.17 -6.19 -22.00
C ASP A 1153 46.81 -7.64 -22.37
N VAL A 1154 46.79 -8.53 -21.37
CA VAL A 1154 46.57 -9.98 -21.56
C VAL A 1154 45.16 -10.25 -22.07
N PRO A 1155 44.97 -10.77 -23.29
CA PRO A 1155 43.65 -11.16 -23.77
C PRO A 1155 43.16 -12.39 -23.01
N VAL A 1156 41.87 -12.38 -22.64
CA VAL A 1156 41.20 -13.54 -22.04
C VAL A 1156 39.96 -13.90 -22.83
N ASN A 1157 39.80 -15.19 -23.11
CA ASN A 1157 38.68 -15.75 -23.86
C ASN A 1157 38.22 -17.07 -23.22
N GLN A 1158 36.96 -17.42 -23.45
CA GLN A 1158 36.35 -18.63 -22.93
C GLN A 1158 35.98 -19.60 -24.05
N ILE A 1159 36.20 -20.89 -23.81
CA ILE A 1159 35.76 -22.00 -24.66
C ILE A 1159 34.81 -22.88 -23.84
N ASN A 1160 33.74 -23.36 -24.45
CA ASN A 1160 32.73 -24.19 -23.80
C ASN A 1160 32.65 -25.55 -24.47
N LEU A 1161 32.77 -26.60 -23.67
CA LEU A 1161 32.64 -27.98 -24.13
C LEU A 1161 31.17 -28.41 -24.20
N THR A 1162 30.32 -27.93 -23.30
CA THR A 1162 28.88 -28.25 -23.30
C THR A 1162 28.06 -27.26 -24.15
N ARG A 1163 27.24 -27.76 -25.08
CA ARG A 1163 26.32 -26.98 -25.92
C ARG A 1163 25.09 -26.50 -25.15
N ARG A 1164 24.32 -25.58 -25.73
CA ARG A 1164 23.07 -25.10 -25.12
C ARG A 1164 21.91 -26.06 -25.29
N VAL A 1165 21.91 -26.83 -26.37
CA VAL A 1165 20.84 -27.77 -26.71
C VAL A 1165 21.34 -29.19 -26.47
N ARG A 1166 20.75 -29.89 -25.50
CA ARG A 1166 21.20 -31.23 -25.10
C ARG A 1166 21.17 -32.25 -26.24
N SER A 1167 20.20 -32.16 -27.15
CA SER A 1167 20.11 -33.09 -28.29
C SER A 1167 21.20 -32.90 -29.33
N GLU A 1168 21.96 -31.81 -29.24
CA GLU A 1168 23.10 -31.51 -30.11
C GLU A 1168 24.42 -31.97 -29.50
N GLU A 1169 24.45 -32.40 -28.23
CA GLU A 1169 25.66 -32.95 -27.60
C GLU A 1169 26.16 -34.19 -28.36
N PRO A 1170 27.47 -34.46 -28.38
CA PRO A 1170 28.01 -35.67 -28.99
C PRO A 1170 27.31 -36.94 -28.49
N ARG A 1171 26.79 -37.72 -29.44
CA ARG A 1171 26.05 -38.99 -29.18
C ARG A 1171 26.77 -40.22 -29.73
N SER A 1172 27.93 -40.04 -30.35
CA SER A 1172 28.77 -41.14 -30.86
C SER A 1172 30.25 -40.80 -30.72
N ALA A 1173 31.09 -41.83 -30.71
CA ALA A 1173 32.55 -41.65 -30.66
C ALA A 1173 33.08 -40.76 -31.81
N ALA A 1174 32.47 -40.83 -32.99
CA ALA A 1174 32.87 -40.00 -34.13
C ALA A 1174 32.57 -38.50 -33.90
N GLU A 1175 31.44 -38.19 -33.26
CA GLU A 1175 31.07 -36.81 -32.91
C GLU A 1175 31.93 -36.30 -31.74
N HIS A 1176 32.26 -37.15 -30.75
CA HIS A 1176 33.21 -36.83 -29.67
C HIS A 1176 34.60 -36.50 -30.23
N ASP A 1177 35.13 -37.34 -31.13
CA ASP A 1177 36.40 -37.10 -31.80
C ASP A 1177 36.41 -35.79 -32.62
N GLU A 1178 35.27 -35.42 -33.21
CA GLU A 1178 35.13 -34.16 -33.94
C GLU A 1178 35.16 -32.96 -33.00
N GLU A 1179 34.45 -33.03 -31.88
CA GLU A 1179 34.43 -32.00 -30.83
C GLU A 1179 35.81 -31.81 -30.21
N VAL A 1180 36.50 -32.89 -29.84
CA VAL A 1180 37.88 -32.85 -29.32
C VAL A 1180 38.81 -32.13 -30.29
N LYS A 1181 38.69 -32.38 -31.61
CA LYS A 1181 39.45 -31.65 -32.64
C LYS A 1181 38.99 -30.19 -32.75
N ARG A 1182 37.70 -29.90 -32.60
CA ARG A 1182 37.16 -28.53 -32.65
C ARG A 1182 37.60 -27.70 -31.45
N PHE A 1183 37.66 -28.31 -30.27
CA PHE A 1183 38.23 -27.75 -29.05
C PHE A 1183 39.69 -27.31 -29.25
N ALA A 1184 40.55 -28.21 -29.75
CA ALA A 1184 41.95 -27.85 -30.02
C ALA A 1184 42.07 -26.68 -31.01
N ARG A 1185 41.25 -26.63 -32.07
CA ARG A 1185 41.19 -25.48 -32.99
C ARG A 1185 40.73 -24.19 -32.32
N ALA A 1186 39.75 -24.28 -31.42
CA ALA A 1186 39.26 -23.14 -30.65
C ALA A 1186 40.35 -22.58 -29.71
N VAL A 1187 41.10 -23.47 -29.04
CA VAL A 1187 42.25 -23.08 -28.21
C VAL A 1187 43.29 -22.35 -29.04
N LEU A 1188 43.64 -22.85 -30.22
CA LEU A 1188 44.57 -22.15 -31.12
C LEU A 1188 44.02 -20.80 -31.60
N LEU A 1189 42.73 -20.71 -31.89
CA LEU A 1189 42.07 -19.47 -32.31
C LEU A 1189 42.09 -18.40 -31.21
N ALA A 1190 41.92 -18.79 -29.94
CA ALA A 1190 41.89 -17.90 -28.80
C ALA A 1190 43.29 -17.64 -28.19
N GLY A 1191 44.20 -18.61 -28.32
CA GLY A 1191 45.48 -18.67 -27.64
C GLY A 1191 46.68 -18.21 -28.45
N ALA A 1192 46.61 -18.21 -29.79
CA ALA A 1192 47.70 -17.69 -30.61
C ALA A 1192 47.80 -16.15 -30.53
N PRO A 1193 48.99 -15.55 -30.72
CA PRO A 1193 49.16 -14.10 -30.70
C PRO A 1193 48.15 -13.35 -31.57
N LEU A 1194 47.52 -12.32 -31.01
CA LEU A 1194 46.49 -11.54 -31.71
C LEU A 1194 47.10 -10.63 -32.78
N PRO A 1195 46.34 -10.30 -33.84
CA PRO A 1195 46.69 -9.19 -34.74
C PRO A 1195 46.64 -7.86 -33.97
N ASP A 1196 47.33 -6.84 -34.49
CA ASP A 1196 47.40 -5.54 -33.81
C ASP A 1196 45.99 -4.91 -33.70
N ALA A 1197 45.71 -4.23 -32.59
CA ALA A 1197 44.45 -3.55 -32.39
C ALA A 1197 44.23 -2.43 -33.44
N GLU A 1198 45.32 -1.86 -33.96
CA GLU A 1198 45.32 -0.86 -35.04
C GLU A 1198 44.81 -1.44 -36.38
N ASP A 1199 44.95 -2.76 -36.62
CA ASP A 1199 44.55 -3.41 -37.88
C ASP A 1199 43.03 -3.46 -38.07
N SER A 1200 42.25 -3.52 -36.99
CA SER A 1200 40.79 -3.43 -37.01
C SER A 1200 40.21 -3.39 -35.60
N ARG A 1201 39.56 -2.27 -35.27
CA ARG A 1201 38.75 -2.10 -34.05
C ARG A 1201 37.67 -3.20 -33.90
N TYR A 1202 37.10 -3.69 -35.01
CA TYR A 1202 36.09 -4.75 -34.96
C TYR A 1202 36.69 -6.10 -34.55
N ARG A 1203 37.83 -6.48 -35.15
CA ARG A 1203 38.51 -7.75 -34.84
C ARG A 1203 39.14 -7.74 -33.45
N ALA A 1204 39.74 -6.62 -33.04
CA ALA A 1204 40.34 -6.47 -31.71
C ALA A 1204 39.32 -6.76 -30.60
N ARG A 1205 38.08 -6.26 -30.76
CA ARG A 1205 36.98 -6.50 -29.82
C ARG A 1205 36.47 -7.95 -29.83
N ILE A 1206 36.54 -8.66 -30.95
CA ILE A 1206 36.07 -10.05 -31.02
C ILE A 1206 36.94 -10.98 -30.16
N TYR A 1207 38.25 -10.77 -30.17
CA TYR A 1207 39.22 -11.64 -29.49
C TYR A 1207 39.51 -11.28 -28.04
N ARG A 1208 38.61 -10.52 -27.41
CA ARG A 1208 38.71 -10.12 -26.01
C ARG A 1208 37.35 -10.34 -25.35
N GLY A 1209 37.29 -11.23 -24.38
CA GLY A 1209 36.08 -11.52 -23.62
C GLY A 1209 35.03 -12.34 -24.37
N MET A 1210 35.41 -13.06 -25.45
CA MET A 1210 34.49 -13.96 -26.15
C MET A 1210 34.22 -15.24 -25.36
N SER A 1211 33.02 -15.81 -25.54
CA SER A 1211 32.67 -17.17 -25.11
C SER A 1211 32.27 -18.00 -26.33
N LEU A 1212 33.07 -19.04 -26.63
CA LEU A 1212 32.98 -19.87 -27.83
C LEU A 1212 32.62 -21.32 -27.47
N THR A 1213 31.48 -21.81 -27.93
CA THR A 1213 31.06 -23.20 -27.80
C THR A 1213 31.52 -24.02 -29.00
N VAL A 1214 32.01 -25.24 -28.76
CA VAL A 1214 32.56 -26.15 -29.79
C VAL A 1214 31.67 -27.36 -30.09
#